data_AF-A0A9X1UV68-F1
#
_entry.id   AF-A0A9X1UV68-F1
#
_cell.length_a   1.000
_cell.length_b   1.000
_cell.length_c   1.000
_cell.angle_alpha   90.00
_cell.angle_beta   90.00
_cell.angle_gamma   90.00
#
_symmetry.space_group_name_H-M   'P 1'
#
loop_
_entity.id
_entity.type
_entity.pdbx_description
1 polymer ?
#
loop_
_entity_poly.entity_id
_entity_poly.type
_entity_poly.pdbx_seq_one_letter_code
_entity_poly.pdbx_strand_id
1 'polypeptide(L)'
;MEKYCCFLHPKKDYKEKKLTDLCPDCKNPYGFPMLGDNVPSTIGDFKVIHPIDRGYYGVTYVVEKETTIRIKKQVLKVVPVEIYKFFKKDFEKESKDHADAADGTNHIVNIDEIFKTKISFGDIEIECHVAIMDYVQGDTLKNLMGCGANVPASMIGQIAIDLLLILSELKKKTLFHNDLHPGNIIIEKLEKDKIRIGEINNRVKAVAIDFGSLGSKTQSGDGKHLSDLHQVANILIDLSRKLLDNPQNINERDYRLASLLEERGRLLLPKITSQRHFEFEQVIDQIKNAFNQVHSPWKATLNLKNHRDYINAQTLDPWFVPSLLVDTEDKWVNEVSNKGPQVITGMRGCGKTMLIRALQFHAQAIQKNDKELPSEIIKRINQEGYVGLYVSCIKLLDKQGEPDRLTHEPFTRLFVAYALEAIYAIRHLRELDSELVQPDAFVKIASVIADFVEGSALLRQSQDEYKIERILKDILNSLSKRENKYTINSNPAIAFPQLAETISQCSPVWQDSYIFFLLDDVSTRYLKDENIITLVSSLLFQNERCAFKFTTEAQTLHMVLLSPGNIEQARIGRDYSIFDLGNKVDEKIHSNKHEGIKFVETILFKRSKFQSNHPKGLKPSEILGDKSLVEIAKNIGKPGKASEKKEIYHGITAIASVCVGDIGDVITLYEMILKRRNGKLPIPARDQNECYLELSNSRLFDINRRDGKLYDFAESFANAAHSLLVQSFKASQSKPKDKRRLRQYSSIFINITSGDKEKQNSQVRALIDAGIFNFSGGPEASRTNRQGVNPQNQFKLSFRKLYGVNKHIGLANADRFELSGHALEDWLDNPKKGKEILTRNLKSITGDSKEQVKIEDEYIVPSVNSGFQQSLFEEPHMIKSDDGGEYKIDKEEIEALALEKLPNLTINKFKNWQKSEPYPCLIAGLGFENRTLESFRRSLNLKPKTVSLLRFGENGKREEMLSVLNEKNIPYSEFGIEGVINNQNRIDCQGVVDITGLPKAVIFNIIRSSLLKKEPVSIVYTEARAHYPLDHDIQSLLEKHKHNDQTQFLESLTKIIKGEKGPYKLIPLLPLNTENYAARRVLIAFSSPKHERLYSLLDEREYDKIHIIAPPADCPRNELAKIAAEVALRKFNHAEIIEFPNDNLKDLMEYLATQYQHYFVDQNYSFEIALTGSKIQAIASAVISSVFKVSQCWYVQPAEWDPNRFTSGTDHTVMYKIKF
;
A
#
# COMPACT_ATOMS: atom_id res chain seq x y z
N MET A 1 -18.90 -34.73 -27.71
CA MET A 1 -19.80 -35.22 -28.78
C MET A 1 -20.83 -34.12 -28.99
N GLU A 2 -21.29 -33.89 -30.23
CA GLU A 2 -22.16 -32.75 -30.55
C GLU A 2 -23.40 -33.22 -31.29
N LYS A 3 -24.37 -32.33 -31.47
CA LYS A 3 -25.64 -32.66 -32.15
C LYS A 3 -25.50 -32.31 -33.62
N TYR A 4 -25.79 -33.28 -34.48
CA TYR A 4 -25.78 -33.08 -35.93
C TYR A 4 -27.11 -33.54 -36.55
N CYS A 5 -27.61 -32.73 -37.48
CA CYS A 5 -28.59 -33.16 -38.46
C CYS A 5 -27.86 -33.79 -39.65
N CYS A 6 -28.42 -34.82 -40.29
CA CYS A 6 -27.81 -35.36 -41.50
C CYS A 6 -27.90 -34.30 -42.60
N PHE A 7 -26.77 -34.05 -43.27
CA PHE A 7 -26.66 -33.03 -44.32
C PHE A 7 -27.49 -33.37 -45.58
N LEU A 8 -27.90 -34.63 -45.74
CA LEU A 8 -28.73 -35.11 -46.86
C LEU A 8 -30.17 -35.45 -46.45
N HIS A 9 -30.36 -35.96 -45.22
CA HIS A 9 -31.63 -36.49 -44.74
C HIS A 9 -32.05 -35.80 -43.44
N PRO A 10 -32.58 -34.56 -43.50
CA PRO A 10 -32.92 -33.81 -42.31
C PRO A 10 -33.99 -34.53 -41.48
N LYS A 11 -33.70 -34.70 -40.19
CA LYS A 11 -34.62 -35.28 -39.19
C LYS A 11 -34.52 -34.49 -37.88
N LYS A 12 -35.62 -34.47 -37.11
CA LYS A 12 -35.65 -33.92 -35.74
C LYS A 12 -34.99 -34.88 -34.75
N ASP A 13 -33.70 -35.12 -34.93
CA ASP A 13 -32.87 -35.92 -34.03
C ASP A 13 -31.82 -35.03 -33.37
N TYR A 14 -31.90 -34.94 -32.05
CA TYR A 14 -31.04 -34.11 -31.21
C TYR A 14 -30.14 -34.94 -30.28
N LYS A 15 -29.98 -36.24 -30.55
CA LYS A 15 -29.00 -37.08 -29.87
C LYS A 15 -27.58 -36.67 -30.27
N GLU A 16 -26.64 -36.77 -29.33
CA GLU A 16 -25.22 -36.55 -29.56
C GLU A 16 -24.62 -37.64 -30.46
N LYS A 17 -23.75 -37.23 -31.38
CA LYS A 17 -23.13 -38.10 -32.39
C LYS A 17 -21.66 -37.70 -32.59
N LYS A 18 -20.87 -38.60 -33.15
CA LYS A 18 -19.54 -38.31 -33.71
C LYS A 18 -19.67 -37.98 -35.20
N LEU A 19 -18.76 -37.18 -35.74
CA LEU A 19 -18.72 -36.86 -37.17
C LEU A 19 -18.56 -38.11 -38.05
N THR A 20 -17.96 -39.17 -37.51
CA THR A 20 -17.78 -40.47 -38.17
C THR A 20 -19.01 -41.38 -38.09
N ASP A 21 -20.01 -41.05 -37.26
CA ASP A 21 -21.22 -41.87 -37.16
C ASP A 21 -22.01 -41.79 -38.46
N LEU A 22 -22.63 -42.89 -38.87
CA LEU A 22 -23.37 -42.96 -40.13
C LEU A 22 -24.83 -42.59 -39.95
N CYS A 23 -25.37 -41.84 -40.90
CA CYS A 23 -26.81 -41.62 -40.99
C CYS A 23 -27.53 -42.96 -41.26
N PRO A 24 -28.62 -43.29 -40.54
CA PRO A 24 -29.34 -44.53 -40.76
C PRO A 24 -29.94 -44.65 -42.17
N ASP A 25 -30.25 -43.52 -42.82
CA ASP A 25 -30.91 -43.47 -44.14
C ASP A 25 -29.90 -43.48 -45.30
N CYS A 26 -29.02 -42.49 -45.41
CA CYS A 26 -28.04 -42.43 -46.51
C CYS A 26 -26.74 -43.18 -46.28
N LYS A 27 -26.49 -43.69 -45.08
CA LYS A 27 -25.21 -44.33 -44.69
C LYS A 27 -23.98 -43.42 -44.78
N ASN A 28 -24.12 -42.13 -45.09
CA ASN A 28 -23.01 -41.18 -45.05
C ASN A 28 -22.67 -40.75 -43.62
N PRO A 29 -21.39 -40.49 -43.31
CA PRO A 29 -20.99 -39.92 -42.03
C PRO A 29 -21.64 -38.55 -41.78
N TYR A 30 -21.99 -38.20 -40.54
CA TYR A 30 -22.53 -36.87 -40.23
C TYR A 30 -21.58 -35.72 -40.59
N GLY A 31 -20.28 -35.98 -40.61
CA GLY A 31 -19.23 -35.05 -41.04
C GLY A 31 -18.85 -35.13 -42.51
N PHE A 32 -19.53 -35.92 -43.36
CA PHE A 32 -19.06 -36.18 -44.74
C PHE A 32 -18.69 -34.92 -45.56
N PRO A 33 -19.34 -33.74 -45.44
CA PRO A 33 -18.93 -32.56 -46.20
C PRO A 33 -17.53 -32.03 -45.84
N MET A 34 -16.94 -32.48 -44.73
CA MET A 34 -15.59 -32.11 -44.27
C MET A 34 -14.55 -33.21 -44.47
N LEU A 35 -14.93 -34.39 -44.98
CA LEU A 35 -14.09 -35.59 -44.93
C LEU A 35 -13.61 -36.02 -46.32
N GLY A 36 -12.29 -36.07 -46.48
CA GLY A 36 -11.62 -36.63 -47.67
C GLY A 36 -12.02 -35.94 -48.96
N ASP A 37 -12.27 -36.72 -50.00
CA ASP A 37 -12.61 -36.24 -51.35
C ASP A 37 -13.99 -35.58 -51.45
N ASN A 38 -14.77 -35.55 -50.36
CA ASN A 38 -16.06 -34.87 -50.32
C ASN A 38 -15.93 -33.36 -50.05
N VAL A 39 -14.74 -32.86 -49.69
CA VAL A 39 -14.50 -31.42 -49.52
C VAL A 39 -14.48 -30.77 -50.92
N PRO A 40 -15.36 -29.82 -51.23
CA PRO A 40 -15.36 -29.16 -52.54
C PRO A 40 -14.06 -28.36 -52.73
N SER A 41 -13.51 -28.38 -53.94
CA SER A 41 -12.36 -27.54 -54.31
C SER A 41 -12.76 -26.07 -54.57
N THR A 42 -14.00 -25.85 -55.03
CA THR A 42 -14.58 -24.53 -55.31
C THR A 42 -16.06 -24.49 -54.93
N ILE A 43 -16.54 -23.33 -54.51
CA ILE A 43 -17.97 -23.05 -54.27
C ILE A 43 -18.29 -21.72 -54.95
N GLY A 44 -19.02 -21.75 -56.08
CA GLY A 44 -19.15 -20.56 -56.93
C GLY A 44 -17.77 -20.05 -57.39
N ASP A 45 -17.54 -18.73 -57.25
CA ASP A 45 -16.25 -18.10 -57.60
C ASP A 45 -15.18 -18.21 -56.50
N PHE A 46 -15.45 -18.97 -55.43
CA PHE A 46 -14.58 -19.06 -54.26
C PHE A 46 -13.75 -20.35 -54.30
N LYS A 47 -12.43 -20.20 -54.11
CA LYS A 47 -11.53 -21.34 -53.95
C LYS A 47 -11.53 -21.79 -52.48
N VAL A 48 -11.86 -23.05 -52.23
CA VAL A 48 -11.85 -23.61 -50.88
C VAL A 48 -10.43 -23.93 -50.44
N ILE A 49 -10.02 -23.42 -49.29
CA ILE A 49 -8.71 -23.73 -48.69
C ILE A 49 -8.82 -24.98 -47.83
N HIS A 50 -9.74 -24.98 -46.85
CA HIS A 50 -10.00 -26.10 -45.96
C HIS A 50 -11.34 -25.94 -45.22
N PRO A 51 -11.97 -27.03 -44.78
CA PRO A 51 -13.12 -26.98 -43.87
C PRO A 51 -12.72 -26.53 -42.46
N ILE A 52 -13.55 -25.73 -41.81
CA ILE A 52 -13.37 -25.23 -40.44
C ILE A 52 -14.13 -26.10 -39.45
N ASP A 53 -15.46 -26.18 -39.63
CA ASP A 53 -16.34 -26.80 -38.65
C ASP A 53 -17.67 -27.30 -39.25
N ARG A 54 -18.35 -28.19 -38.54
CA ARG A 54 -19.68 -28.72 -38.87
C ARG A 54 -20.64 -28.39 -37.74
N GLY A 55 -21.54 -27.43 -37.95
CA GLY A 55 -22.62 -27.12 -37.01
C GLY A 55 -23.79 -28.12 -37.10
N TYR A 56 -24.93 -27.82 -36.46
CA TYR A 56 -26.11 -28.68 -36.55
C TYR A 56 -26.68 -28.74 -37.98
N TYR A 57 -26.80 -27.59 -38.65
CA TYR A 57 -27.39 -27.47 -39.99
C TYR A 57 -26.37 -27.46 -41.13
N GLY A 58 -25.24 -26.76 -40.97
CA GLY A 58 -24.29 -26.48 -42.05
C GLY A 58 -22.83 -26.82 -41.79
N VAL A 59 -22.02 -26.69 -42.82
CA VAL A 59 -20.56 -26.80 -42.78
C VAL A 59 -19.94 -25.45 -43.12
N THR A 60 -18.81 -25.14 -42.52
CA THR A 60 -18.11 -23.85 -42.69
C THR A 60 -16.75 -24.07 -43.33
N TYR A 61 -16.38 -23.28 -44.33
CA TYR A 61 -15.10 -23.36 -45.05
C TYR A 61 -14.34 -22.03 -44.99
N VAL A 62 -13.00 -22.08 -44.90
CA VAL A 62 -12.15 -20.93 -45.28
C VAL A 62 -11.99 -20.96 -46.78
N VAL A 63 -12.22 -19.81 -47.41
CA VAL A 63 -12.09 -19.65 -48.86
C VAL A 63 -11.27 -18.42 -49.22
N GLU A 64 -10.78 -18.40 -50.46
CA GLU A 64 -10.18 -17.24 -51.10
C GLU A 64 -11.03 -16.81 -52.29
N LYS A 65 -11.30 -15.51 -52.39
CA LYS A 65 -11.86 -14.86 -53.57
C LYS A 65 -10.81 -13.95 -54.18
N GLU A 66 -10.44 -14.23 -55.42
CA GLU A 66 -9.60 -13.32 -56.19
C GLU A 66 -10.47 -12.14 -56.66
N THR A 67 -10.09 -10.94 -56.25
CA THR A 67 -10.67 -9.69 -56.76
C THR A 67 -9.69 -9.05 -57.74
N THR A 68 -10.14 -8.05 -58.49
CA THR A 68 -9.30 -7.33 -59.47
C THR A 68 -8.03 -6.72 -58.88
N ILE A 69 -7.95 -6.53 -57.55
CA ILE A 69 -6.87 -5.81 -56.86
C ILE A 69 -6.10 -6.71 -55.88
N ARG A 70 -6.76 -7.71 -55.27
CA ARG A 70 -6.19 -8.55 -54.21
C ARG A 70 -6.97 -9.85 -54.03
N ILE A 71 -6.34 -10.82 -53.38
CA ILE A 71 -7.02 -12.02 -52.88
C ILE A 71 -7.60 -11.70 -51.49
N LYS A 72 -8.93 -11.83 -51.31
CA LYS A 72 -9.60 -11.68 -50.01
C LYS A 72 -9.85 -13.07 -49.42
N LYS A 73 -9.41 -13.30 -48.16
CA LYS A 73 -9.82 -14.47 -47.37
C LYS A 73 -11.18 -14.24 -46.73
N GLN A 74 -12.07 -15.20 -46.87
CA GLN A 74 -13.45 -15.15 -46.36
C GLN A 74 -13.86 -16.51 -45.80
N VAL A 75 -15.01 -16.55 -45.13
CA VAL A 75 -15.63 -17.76 -44.61
C VAL A 75 -16.95 -18.00 -45.32
N LEU A 76 -17.18 -19.22 -45.80
CA LEU A 76 -18.48 -19.62 -46.33
C LEU A 76 -19.19 -20.55 -45.36
N LYS A 77 -20.38 -20.15 -44.90
CA LYS A 77 -21.30 -21.05 -44.18
C LYS A 77 -22.28 -21.65 -45.19
N VAL A 78 -22.21 -22.98 -45.35
CA VAL A 78 -22.94 -23.72 -46.37
C VAL A 78 -23.99 -24.60 -45.72
N VAL A 79 -25.26 -24.39 -46.09
CA VAL A 79 -26.39 -25.16 -45.57
C VAL A 79 -27.28 -25.68 -46.71
N PRO A 80 -27.60 -26.99 -46.75
CA PRO A 80 -28.54 -27.54 -47.71
C PRO A 80 -29.92 -26.87 -47.62
N VAL A 81 -30.49 -26.53 -48.78
CA VAL A 81 -31.80 -25.89 -48.90
C VAL A 81 -32.91 -26.73 -48.26
N GLU A 82 -32.83 -28.06 -48.42
CA GLU A 82 -33.80 -29.01 -47.85
C GLU A 82 -33.85 -28.98 -46.32
N ILE A 83 -32.75 -28.62 -45.64
CA ILE A 83 -32.75 -28.46 -44.19
C ILE A 83 -33.63 -27.28 -43.78
N TYR A 84 -33.46 -26.10 -44.41
CA TYR A 84 -34.27 -24.92 -44.08
C TYR A 84 -35.75 -25.13 -44.41
N LYS A 85 -36.05 -25.79 -45.54
CA LYS A 85 -37.42 -26.20 -45.89
C LYS A 85 -38.04 -27.13 -44.83
N PHE A 86 -37.30 -28.15 -44.38
CA PHE A 86 -37.78 -29.11 -43.39
C PHE A 86 -38.05 -28.46 -42.02
N PHE A 87 -37.16 -27.59 -41.55
CA PHE A 87 -37.32 -26.88 -40.28
C PHE A 87 -38.22 -25.64 -40.37
N LYS A 88 -38.74 -25.30 -41.57
CA LYS A 88 -39.58 -24.12 -41.84
C LYS A 88 -38.91 -22.81 -41.41
N LYS A 89 -37.61 -22.69 -41.71
CA LYS A 89 -36.80 -21.49 -41.45
C LYS A 89 -36.66 -20.65 -42.72
N ASP A 90 -36.37 -19.36 -42.53
CA ASP A 90 -36.11 -18.40 -43.60
C ASP A 90 -34.64 -17.95 -43.53
N PHE A 91 -33.85 -18.35 -44.52
CA PHE A 91 -32.41 -18.07 -44.57
C PHE A 91 -32.10 -16.61 -44.88
N GLU A 92 -32.89 -15.97 -45.75
CA GLU A 92 -32.68 -14.57 -46.14
C GLU A 92 -32.98 -13.64 -44.97
N LYS A 93 -34.09 -13.91 -44.27
CA LYS A 93 -34.44 -13.16 -43.06
C LYS A 93 -33.39 -13.31 -41.96
N GLU A 94 -32.95 -14.55 -41.66
CA GLU A 94 -31.90 -14.81 -40.64
C GLU A 94 -30.59 -14.09 -40.97
N SER A 95 -30.21 -14.07 -42.25
CA SER A 95 -29.00 -13.39 -42.73
C SER A 95 -29.11 -11.88 -42.67
N LYS A 96 -30.30 -11.32 -42.95
CA LYS A 96 -30.56 -9.89 -42.82
C LYS A 96 -30.54 -9.44 -41.35
N ASP A 97 -31.17 -10.20 -40.46
CA ASP A 97 -31.16 -9.93 -39.03
C ASP A 97 -29.71 -9.98 -38.49
N HIS A 98 -28.85 -10.88 -39.01
CA HIS A 98 -27.42 -10.91 -38.70
C HIS A 98 -26.69 -9.68 -39.25
N ALA A 99 -26.90 -9.29 -40.51
CA ALA A 99 -26.30 -8.07 -41.07
C ALA A 99 -26.65 -6.82 -40.23
N ASP A 100 -27.93 -6.67 -39.85
CA ASP A 100 -28.40 -5.58 -39.00
C ASP A 100 -27.76 -5.64 -37.59
N ALA A 101 -27.52 -6.84 -37.06
CA ALA A 101 -26.78 -7.02 -35.81
C ALA A 101 -25.31 -6.63 -35.93
N ALA A 102 -24.65 -6.90 -37.06
CA ALA A 102 -23.25 -6.57 -37.31
C ALA A 102 -23.01 -5.08 -37.66
N ASP A 103 -24.04 -4.36 -38.12
CA ASP A 103 -23.89 -2.97 -38.57
C ASP A 103 -23.35 -2.03 -37.47
N GLY A 104 -22.34 -1.22 -37.79
CA GLY A 104 -21.75 -0.25 -36.87
C GLY A 104 -20.97 -0.82 -35.68
N THR A 105 -20.68 -2.13 -35.63
CA THR A 105 -19.85 -2.76 -34.58
C THR A 105 -18.67 -3.53 -35.15
N ASN A 106 -17.59 -3.63 -34.36
CA ASN A 106 -16.41 -4.43 -34.65
C ASN A 106 -16.34 -5.74 -33.83
N HIS A 107 -17.36 -6.02 -33.02
CA HIS A 107 -17.42 -7.17 -32.10
C HIS A 107 -18.37 -8.29 -32.58
N ILE A 108 -19.06 -8.08 -33.70
CA ILE A 108 -19.91 -9.07 -34.35
C ILE A 108 -19.35 -9.32 -35.75
N VAL A 109 -19.19 -10.59 -36.13
CA VAL A 109 -18.69 -10.93 -37.47
C VAL A 109 -19.68 -10.44 -38.54
N ASN A 110 -19.17 -9.76 -39.57
CA ASN A 110 -20.01 -9.28 -40.66
C ASN A 110 -20.43 -10.41 -41.61
N ILE A 111 -21.62 -10.27 -42.18
CA ILE A 111 -22.10 -11.06 -43.31
C ILE A 111 -22.17 -10.15 -44.54
N ASP A 112 -21.36 -10.46 -45.55
CA ASP A 112 -21.18 -9.61 -46.74
C ASP A 112 -22.35 -9.80 -47.72
N GLU A 113 -22.70 -11.06 -48.00
CA GLU A 113 -23.68 -11.43 -49.03
C GLU A 113 -24.17 -12.87 -48.82
N ILE A 114 -25.33 -13.19 -49.37
CA ILE A 114 -25.88 -14.55 -49.44
C ILE A 114 -26.21 -14.92 -50.88
N PHE A 115 -26.02 -16.19 -51.22
CA PHE A 115 -26.45 -16.72 -52.51
C PHE A 115 -26.84 -18.19 -52.41
N LYS A 116 -27.43 -18.68 -53.50
CA LYS A 116 -27.86 -20.07 -53.63
C LYS A 116 -27.10 -20.70 -54.80
N THR A 117 -26.50 -21.85 -54.58
CA THR A 117 -25.78 -22.59 -55.64
C THR A 117 -25.87 -24.09 -55.40
N LYS A 118 -25.65 -24.87 -56.47
CA LYS A 118 -25.34 -26.29 -56.34
C LYS A 118 -23.86 -26.47 -56.02
N ILE A 119 -23.56 -27.41 -55.14
CA ILE A 119 -22.20 -27.72 -54.68
C ILE A 119 -21.98 -29.23 -54.80
N SER A 120 -20.86 -29.61 -55.40
CA SER A 120 -20.43 -31.01 -55.51
C SER A 120 -19.57 -31.39 -54.29
N PHE A 121 -20.09 -32.30 -53.47
CA PHE A 121 -19.37 -32.93 -52.37
C PHE A 121 -18.98 -34.35 -52.81
N GLY A 122 -17.82 -34.47 -53.46
CA GLY A 122 -17.43 -35.71 -54.15
C GLY A 122 -18.41 -35.99 -55.30
N ASP A 123 -19.00 -37.19 -55.30
CA ASP A 123 -19.96 -37.63 -56.32
C ASP A 123 -21.40 -37.13 -56.07
N ILE A 124 -21.64 -36.37 -54.99
CA ILE A 124 -22.98 -35.93 -54.58
C ILE A 124 -23.14 -34.43 -54.82
N GLU A 125 -24.11 -34.04 -55.65
CA GLU A 125 -24.46 -32.63 -55.88
C GLU A 125 -25.67 -32.21 -55.01
N ILE A 126 -25.52 -31.13 -54.24
CA ILE A 126 -26.55 -30.65 -53.31
C ILE A 126 -26.82 -29.17 -53.56
N GLU A 127 -28.10 -28.79 -53.58
CA GLU A 127 -28.51 -27.39 -53.62
C GLU A 127 -28.39 -26.77 -52.21
N CYS A 128 -27.56 -25.73 -52.09
CA CYS A 128 -27.20 -25.12 -50.81
C CYS A 128 -27.44 -23.61 -50.80
N HIS A 129 -27.85 -23.10 -49.64
CA HIS A 129 -27.69 -21.71 -49.25
C HIS A 129 -26.25 -21.47 -48.77
N VAL A 130 -25.66 -20.37 -49.20
CA VAL A 130 -24.30 -19.97 -48.85
C VAL A 130 -24.33 -18.55 -48.31
N ALA A 131 -23.80 -18.36 -47.10
CA ALA A 131 -23.52 -17.04 -46.52
C ALA A 131 -22.01 -16.76 -46.57
N ILE A 132 -21.66 -15.57 -47.07
CA ILE A 132 -20.29 -15.07 -47.14
C ILE A 132 -20.04 -14.20 -45.91
N MET A 133 -19.06 -14.58 -45.10
CA MET A 133 -18.72 -13.94 -43.84
C MET A 133 -17.26 -13.50 -43.82
N ASP A 134 -16.94 -12.50 -43.02
CA ASP A 134 -15.55 -12.08 -42.81
C ASP A 134 -14.73 -13.17 -42.10
N TYR A 135 -13.48 -13.34 -42.54
CA TYR A 135 -12.54 -14.24 -41.89
C TYR A 135 -11.87 -13.54 -40.69
N VAL A 136 -12.15 -14.04 -39.49
CA VAL A 136 -11.52 -13.57 -38.25
C VAL A 136 -10.32 -14.46 -37.93
N GLN A 137 -9.11 -13.89 -37.95
CA GLN A 137 -7.90 -14.62 -37.67
C GLN A 137 -7.70 -14.80 -36.15
N GLY A 138 -8.06 -15.97 -35.63
CA GLY A 138 -7.98 -16.25 -34.19
C GLY A 138 -8.36 -17.67 -33.81
N ASP A 139 -8.25 -17.96 -32.52
CA ASP A 139 -8.69 -19.22 -31.91
C ASP A 139 -10.03 -18.98 -31.18
N THR A 140 -10.90 -19.99 -31.12
CA THR A 140 -12.13 -19.88 -30.30
C THR A 140 -11.81 -19.76 -28.82
N LEU A 141 -12.66 -19.07 -28.06
CA LEU A 141 -12.50 -18.94 -26.62
C LEU A 141 -12.55 -20.32 -25.93
N LYS A 142 -13.35 -21.26 -26.45
CA LYS A 142 -13.37 -22.68 -26.01
C LYS A 142 -11.98 -23.31 -26.08
N ASN A 143 -11.24 -23.09 -27.17
CA ASN A 143 -9.88 -23.62 -27.33
C ASN A 143 -8.89 -22.94 -26.36
N LEU A 144 -8.98 -21.62 -26.23
CA LEU A 144 -8.16 -20.86 -25.27
C LEU A 144 -8.39 -21.30 -23.82
N MET A 145 -9.64 -21.63 -23.47
CA MET A 145 -10.01 -22.16 -22.16
C MET A 145 -9.55 -23.61 -21.98
N GLY A 146 -9.59 -24.44 -23.03
CA GLY A 146 -9.16 -25.84 -23.01
C GLY A 146 -7.66 -26.09 -23.04
N CYS A 147 -6.86 -25.16 -23.58
CA CYS A 147 -5.40 -25.25 -23.56
C CYS A 147 -4.87 -25.07 -22.13
N GLY A 148 -3.96 -25.94 -21.69
CA GLY A 148 -3.18 -25.78 -20.45
C GLY A 148 -2.17 -24.61 -20.49
N ALA A 149 -2.27 -23.73 -21.49
CA ALA A 149 -1.42 -22.56 -21.64
C ALA A 149 -1.86 -21.47 -20.65
N ASN A 150 -0.88 -20.80 -20.03
CA ASN A 150 -1.13 -19.65 -19.17
C ASN A 150 -1.59 -18.45 -20.01
N VAL A 151 -2.85 -18.05 -19.83
CA VAL A 151 -3.41 -16.84 -20.47
C VAL A 151 -3.05 -15.62 -19.62
N PRO A 152 -2.43 -14.57 -20.18
CA PRO A 152 -2.09 -13.36 -19.42
C PRO A 152 -3.33 -12.65 -18.87
N ALA A 153 -3.22 -12.07 -17.68
CA ALA A 153 -4.33 -11.35 -17.04
C ALA A 153 -4.82 -10.14 -17.87
N SER A 154 -3.92 -9.46 -18.59
CA SER A 154 -4.30 -8.39 -19.53
C SER A 154 -5.20 -8.89 -20.66
N MET A 155 -4.92 -10.08 -21.19
CA MET A 155 -5.77 -10.71 -22.20
C MET A 155 -7.13 -11.13 -21.62
N ILE A 156 -7.16 -11.69 -20.41
CA ILE A 156 -8.41 -12.03 -19.72
C ILE A 156 -9.27 -10.78 -19.45
N GLY A 157 -8.67 -9.72 -18.91
CA GLY A 157 -9.35 -8.44 -18.66
C GLY A 157 -9.91 -7.84 -19.94
N GLN A 158 -9.17 -7.95 -21.05
CA GLN A 158 -9.64 -7.46 -22.34
C GLN A 158 -10.81 -8.27 -22.90
N ILE A 159 -10.71 -9.60 -22.85
CA ILE A 159 -11.81 -10.50 -23.28
C ILE A 159 -13.07 -10.18 -22.47
N ALA A 160 -12.94 -9.96 -21.15
CA ALA A 160 -14.06 -9.59 -20.30
C ALA A 160 -14.73 -8.27 -20.74
N ILE A 161 -13.94 -7.25 -21.07
CA ILE A 161 -14.46 -5.97 -21.59
C ILE A 161 -15.20 -6.20 -22.91
N ASP A 162 -14.57 -6.88 -23.87
CA ASP A 162 -15.14 -7.10 -25.19
C ASP A 162 -16.47 -7.90 -25.11
N LEU A 163 -16.58 -8.88 -24.19
CA LEU A 163 -17.83 -9.63 -23.95
C LEU A 163 -18.96 -8.75 -23.39
N LEU A 164 -18.64 -7.84 -22.47
CA LEU A 164 -19.61 -6.89 -21.93
C LEU A 164 -20.04 -5.87 -23.00
N LEU A 165 -19.14 -5.47 -23.90
CA LEU A 165 -19.45 -4.63 -25.06
C LEU A 165 -20.40 -5.34 -26.04
N ILE A 166 -20.15 -6.62 -26.36
CA ILE A 166 -21.07 -7.44 -27.17
C ILE A 166 -22.49 -7.43 -26.57
N LEU A 167 -22.61 -7.63 -25.25
CA LEU A 167 -23.91 -7.59 -24.57
C LEU A 167 -24.56 -6.19 -24.62
N SER A 168 -23.77 -5.12 -24.44
CA SER A 168 -24.25 -3.73 -24.53
C SER A 168 -24.77 -3.42 -25.94
N GLU A 169 -24.06 -3.84 -26.99
CA GLU A 169 -24.45 -3.64 -28.38
C GLU A 169 -25.74 -4.39 -28.74
N LEU A 170 -25.84 -5.66 -28.35
CA LEU A 170 -27.05 -6.46 -28.55
C LEU A 170 -28.25 -5.84 -27.79
N LYS A 171 -28.04 -5.39 -26.54
CA LYS A 171 -29.07 -4.71 -25.74
C LYS A 171 -29.54 -3.41 -26.41
N LYS A 172 -28.63 -2.57 -26.93
CA LYS A 172 -28.94 -1.33 -27.65
C LYS A 172 -29.80 -1.59 -28.89
N LYS A 173 -29.56 -2.70 -29.58
CA LYS A 173 -30.34 -3.14 -30.75
C LYS A 173 -31.59 -3.95 -30.40
N THR A 174 -31.88 -4.19 -29.11
CA THR A 174 -32.99 -5.04 -28.64
C THR A 174 -32.93 -6.49 -29.16
N LEU A 175 -31.72 -7.02 -29.31
CA LEU A 175 -31.43 -8.35 -29.84
C LEU A 175 -30.84 -9.27 -28.77
N PHE A 176 -31.06 -10.58 -28.94
CA PHE A 176 -30.46 -11.65 -28.13
C PHE A 176 -29.82 -12.66 -29.07
N HIS A 177 -28.56 -13.01 -28.81
CA HIS A 177 -27.83 -14.04 -29.58
C HIS A 177 -28.41 -15.44 -29.31
N ASN A 178 -28.87 -15.70 -28.07
CA ASN A 178 -29.46 -16.95 -27.59
C ASN A 178 -28.53 -18.19 -27.60
N ASP A 179 -27.27 -18.05 -28.00
CA ASP A 179 -26.29 -19.15 -28.07
C ASP A 179 -24.84 -18.65 -27.89
N LEU A 180 -24.65 -17.62 -27.07
CA LEU A 180 -23.35 -16.97 -26.87
C LEU A 180 -22.43 -17.78 -25.92
N HIS A 181 -22.08 -19.01 -26.30
CA HIS A 181 -21.16 -19.88 -25.54
C HIS A 181 -19.69 -19.72 -26.02
N PRO A 182 -18.68 -20.22 -25.28
CA PRO A 182 -17.26 -20.03 -25.64
C PRO A 182 -16.83 -20.52 -27.04
N GLY A 183 -17.62 -21.37 -27.69
CA GLY A 183 -17.34 -21.85 -29.05
C GLY A 183 -17.68 -20.81 -30.11
N ASN A 184 -18.66 -19.94 -29.82
CA ASN A 184 -19.17 -18.90 -30.71
C ASN A 184 -18.50 -17.54 -30.47
N ILE A 185 -17.32 -17.55 -29.83
CA ILE A 185 -16.49 -16.36 -29.60
C ILE A 185 -15.09 -16.66 -30.13
N ILE A 186 -14.63 -15.87 -31.11
CA ILE A 186 -13.26 -15.92 -31.61
C ILE A 186 -12.43 -14.83 -30.94
N ILE A 187 -11.22 -15.18 -30.51
CA ILE A 187 -10.23 -14.21 -30.03
C ILE A 187 -9.29 -13.84 -31.18
N GLU A 188 -9.60 -12.73 -31.84
CA GLU A 188 -8.84 -12.19 -32.97
C GLU A 188 -7.47 -11.68 -32.51
N LYS A 189 -6.42 -12.03 -33.26
CA LYS A 189 -5.06 -11.51 -33.07
C LYS A 189 -4.83 -10.38 -34.08
N LEU A 190 -4.67 -9.16 -33.58
CA LEU A 190 -4.49 -7.96 -34.42
C LEU A 190 -3.03 -7.84 -34.90
N GLU A 191 -2.87 -7.46 -36.17
CA GLU A 191 -1.55 -7.18 -36.77
C GLU A 191 -0.92 -5.91 -36.17
N LYS A 192 0.40 -5.75 -36.35
CA LYS A 192 1.19 -4.65 -35.74
C LYS A 192 0.67 -3.26 -36.06
N ASP A 193 -0.01 -3.09 -37.18
CA ASP A 193 -0.49 -1.79 -37.66
C ASP A 193 -1.96 -1.52 -37.28
N LYS A 194 -2.63 -2.49 -36.63
CA LYS A 194 -4.05 -2.44 -36.23
C LYS A 194 -4.21 -2.48 -34.71
N ILE A 195 -3.47 -1.62 -34.00
CA ILE A 195 -3.47 -1.57 -32.53
C ILE A 195 -4.70 -0.79 -32.03
N ARG A 196 -5.37 -1.30 -30.97
CA ARG A 196 -6.49 -0.59 -30.31
C ARG A 196 -5.99 0.34 -29.21
N ILE A 197 -6.23 1.64 -29.34
CA ILE A 197 -5.80 2.66 -28.37
C ILE A 197 -6.70 2.60 -27.13
N GLY A 198 -6.10 2.70 -25.93
CA GLY A 198 -6.84 2.80 -24.66
C GLY A 198 -7.40 1.49 -24.10
N GLU A 199 -7.10 0.36 -24.75
CA GLU A 199 -7.54 -0.99 -24.33
C GLU A 199 -6.48 -1.67 -23.44
N ILE A 200 -6.94 -2.50 -22.49
CA ILE A 200 -6.09 -3.26 -21.54
C ILE A 200 -5.09 -4.13 -22.30
N ASN A 201 -5.56 -4.78 -23.37
CA ASN A 201 -4.72 -5.46 -24.34
C ASN A 201 -5.08 -4.97 -25.74
N ASN A 202 -4.11 -4.30 -26.36
CA ASN A 202 -4.29 -3.59 -27.61
C ASN A 202 -4.11 -4.47 -28.86
N ARG A 203 -3.79 -5.77 -28.70
CA ARG A 203 -3.53 -6.73 -29.78
C ARG A 203 -4.54 -7.86 -29.89
N VAL A 204 -5.55 -7.88 -29.02
CA VAL A 204 -6.59 -8.91 -29.02
C VAL A 204 -7.96 -8.27 -29.07
N LYS A 205 -8.92 -8.96 -29.67
CA LYS A 205 -10.33 -8.56 -29.68
C LYS A 205 -11.23 -9.82 -29.65
N ALA A 206 -12.24 -9.85 -28.79
CA ALA A 206 -13.28 -10.87 -28.84
C ALA A 206 -14.35 -10.51 -29.88
N VAL A 207 -14.69 -11.47 -30.75
CA VAL A 207 -15.69 -11.32 -31.81
C VAL A 207 -16.70 -12.46 -31.71
N ALA A 208 -17.98 -12.12 -31.60
CA ALA A 208 -19.07 -13.09 -31.62
C ALA A 208 -19.33 -13.59 -33.05
N ILE A 209 -19.62 -14.88 -33.16
CA ILE A 209 -19.93 -15.58 -34.42
C ILE A 209 -21.19 -16.44 -34.25
N ASP A 210 -21.74 -16.92 -35.38
CA ASP A 210 -22.89 -17.83 -35.43
C ASP A 210 -24.21 -17.29 -34.84
N PHE A 211 -24.82 -16.34 -35.56
CA PHE A 211 -26.07 -15.67 -35.18
C PHE A 211 -27.35 -16.42 -35.60
N GLY A 212 -27.28 -17.73 -35.89
CA GLY A 212 -28.44 -18.47 -36.41
C GLY A 212 -29.59 -18.72 -35.41
N SER A 213 -29.42 -18.26 -34.18
CA SER A 213 -30.41 -18.29 -33.09
C SER A 213 -30.84 -16.88 -32.65
N LEU A 214 -30.42 -15.84 -33.36
CA LEU A 214 -30.73 -14.44 -33.07
C LEU A 214 -32.25 -14.21 -33.02
N GLY A 215 -32.67 -13.39 -32.06
CA GLY A 215 -34.07 -12.99 -31.97
C GLY A 215 -34.33 -11.82 -31.01
N SER A 216 -35.53 -11.26 -31.08
CA SER A 216 -35.99 -10.15 -30.24
C SER A 216 -36.53 -10.59 -28.86
N LYS A 217 -36.60 -11.90 -28.61
CA LYS A 217 -36.96 -12.48 -27.32
C LYS A 217 -35.88 -13.45 -26.87
N THR A 218 -35.58 -13.42 -25.58
CA THR A 218 -34.70 -14.42 -24.96
C THR A 218 -35.34 -15.81 -25.02
N GLN A 219 -34.54 -16.81 -25.39
CA GLN A 219 -34.93 -18.23 -25.32
C GLN A 219 -34.69 -18.83 -23.92
N SER A 220 -34.27 -18.03 -22.95
CA SER A 220 -34.10 -18.44 -21.55
C SER A 220 -35.44 -18.60 -20.82
N GLY A 221 -35.71 -19.76 -20.21
CA GLY A 221 -36.93 -20.00 -19.43
C GLY A 221 -37.30 -21.46 -19.23
N ASP A 222 -36.87 -22.34 -20.14
CA ASP A 222 -37.29 -23.76 -20.17
C ASP A 222 -36.43 -24.70 -19.29
N GLY A 223 -35.58 -24.14 -18.42
CA GLY A 223 -34.62 -24.89 -17.58
C GLY A 223 -33.45 -25.52 -18.34
N LYS A 224 -33.43 -25.47 -19.68
CA LYS A 224 -32.39 -26.07 -20.56
C LYS A 224 -31.42 -25.08 -21.19
N HIS A 225 -31.79 -23.81 -21.34
CA HIS A 225 -30.99 -22.80 -22.03
C HIS A 225 -30.66 -21.62 -21.09
N LEU A 226 -29.37 -21.31 -20.97
CA LEU A 226 -28.86 -20.12 -20.26
C LEU A 226 -29.01 -18.90 -21.17
N SER A 227 -29.36 -17.74 -20.62
CA SER A 227 -29.34 -16.49 -21.41
C SER A 227 -27.90 -16.05 -21.70
N ASP A 228 -27.72 -15.20 -22.71
CA ASP A 228 -26.40 -14.66 -23.10
C ASP A 228 -25.67 -14.00 -21.91
N LEU A 229 -26.42 -13.31 -21.04
CA LEU A 229 -25.89 -12.74 -19.79
C LEU A 229 -25.30 -13.81 -18.87
N HIS A 230 -26.00 -14.92 -18.65
CA HIS A 230 -25.52 -16.01 -17.79
C HIS A 230 -24.34 -16.75 -18.44
N GLN A 231 -24.31 -16.87 -19.77
CA GLN A 231 -23.17 -17.45 -20.48
C GLN A 231 -21.92 -16.59 -20.27
N VAL A 232 -22.01 -15.28 -20.48
CA VAL A 232 -20.91 -14.34 -20.23
C VAL A 232 -20.50 -14.36 -18.77
N ALA A 233 -21.45 -14.37 -17.83
CA ALA A 233 -21.16 -14.48 -16.40
C ALA A 233 -20.30 -15.72 -16.07
N ASN A 234 -20.66 -16.90 -16.61
CA ASN A 234 -19.88 -18.13 -16.45
C ASN A 234 -18.49 -18.02 -17.08
N ILE A 235 -18.39 -17.41 -18.27
CA ILE A 235 -17.10 -17.17 -18.94
C ILE A 235 -16.18 -16.32 -18.06
N LEU A 236 -16.68 -15.24 -17.46
CA LEU A 236 -15.90 -14.37 -16.56
C LEU A 236 -15.38 -15.15 -15.35
N ILE A 237 -16.21 -16.01 -14.76
CA ILE A 237 -15.85 -16.86 -13.62
C ILE A 237 -14.80 -17.90 -14.01
N ASP A 238 -14.94 -18.55 -15.15
CA ASP A 238 -14.01 -19.60 -15.56
C ASP A 238 -12.64 -19.01 -15.98
N LEU A 239 -12.63 -17.84 -16.62
CA LEU A 239 -11.39 -17.11 -16.92
C LEU A 239 -10.69 -16.62 -15.66
N SER A 240 -11.44 -16.13 -14.66
CA SER A 240 -10.83 -15.68 -13.40
C SER A 240 -10.24 -16.83 -12.59
N ARG A 241 -10.88 -18.01 -12.57
CA ARG A 241 -10.35 -19.21 -11.90
C ARG A 241 -8.97 -19.64 -12.40
N LYS A 242 -8.69 -19.49 -13.70
CA LYS A 242 -7.34 -19.75 -14.27
C LYS A 242 -6.24 -18.94 -13.58
N LEU A 243 -6.57 -17.78 -13.02
CA LEU A 243 -5.67 -16.91 -12.28
C LEU A 243 -5.72 -17.16 -10.76
N LEU A 244 -6.91 -17.45 -10.21
CA LEU A 244 -7.16 -17.59 -8.77
C LEU A 244 -6.71 -18.94 -8.18
N ASP A 245 -6.64 -20.01 -8.97
CA ASP A 245 -6.33 -21.36 -8.46
C ASP A 245 -4.93 -21.48 -7.84
N ASN A 246 -4.01 -20.55 -8.16
CA ASN A 246 -2.65 -20.50 -7.61
C ASN A 246 -2.29 -19.09 -7.10
N PRO A 247 -2.85 -18.64 -5.96
CA PRO A 247 -2.67 -17.27 -5.45
C PRO A 247 -1.21 -16.89 -5.19
N GLN A 248 -0.34 -17.88 -5.01
CA GLN A 248 1.08 -17.68 -4.67
C GLN A 248 1.95 -17.35 -5.89
N ASN A 249 1.56 -17.79 -7.10
CA ASN A 249 2.38 -17.67 -8.32
C ASN A 249 1.97 -16.49 -9.21
N ILE A 250 0.86 -15.87 -8.89
CA ILE A 250 0.32 -14.68 -9.55
C ILE A 250 0.72 -13.42 -8.78
N ASN A 251 0.92 -12.29 -9.44
CA ASN A 251 1.15 -11.01 -8.74
C ASN A 251 -0.16 -10.46 -8.16
N GLU A 252 -0.07 -9.48 -7.24
CA GLU A 252 -1.25 -8.92 -6.56
C GLU A 252 -2.25 -8.26 -7.50
N ARG A 253 -1.75 -7.56 -8.54
CA ARG A 253 -2.56 -6.90 -9.56
C ARG A 253 -3.46 -7.90 -10.29
N ASP A 254 -2.86 -8.95 -10.83
CA ASP A 254 -3.55 -9.95 -11.63
C ASP A 254 -4.53 -10.74 -10.76
N TYR A 255 -4.19 -10.99 -9.49
CA TYR A 255 -5.11 -11.59 -8.51
C TYR A 255 -6.32 -10.69 -8.20
N ARG A 256 -6.10 -9.39 -8.08
CA ARG A 256 -7.17 -8.40 -7.85
C ARG A 256 -8.12 -8.32 -9.03
N LEU A 257 -7.58 -8.21 -10.25
CA LEU A 257 -8.39 -8.26 -11.48
C LEU A 257 -9.21 -9.54 -11.53
N ALA A 258 -8.60 -10.69 -11.25
CA ALA A 258 -9.30 -11.97 -11.25
C ALA A 258 -10.40 -12.03 -10.19
N SER A 259 -10.14 -11.51 -8.97
CA SER A 259 -11.13 -11.45 -7.90
C SER A 259 -12.33 -10.60 -8.29
N LEU A 260 -12.08 -9.40 -8.86
CA LEU A 260 -13.15 -8.53 -9.37
C LEU A 260 -13.96 -9.21 -10.48
N LEU A 261 -13.30 -9.89 -11.43
CA LEU A 261 -13.99 -10.60 -12.52
C LEU A 261 -14.87 -11.75 -11.99
N GLU A 262 -14.38 -12.50 -11.01
CA GLU A 262 -15.17 -13.55 -10.35
C GLU A 262 -16.40 -12.96 -9.65
N GLU A 263 -16.22 -11.87 -8.88
CA GLU A 263 -17.30 -11.19 -8.16
C GLU A 263 -18.38 -10.66 -9.12
N ARG A 264 -17.96 -9.97 -10.19
CA ARG A 264 -18.88 -9.43 -11.19
C ARG A 264 -19.59 -10.53 -11.96
N GLY A 265 -18.88 -11.62 -12.29
CA GLY A 265 -19.51 -12.81 -12.86
C GLY A 265 -20.56 -13.42 -11.93
N ARG A 266 -20.29 -13.54 -10.63
CA ARG A 266 -21.27 -14.08 -9.66
C ARG A 266 -22.48 -13.17 -9.47
N LEU A 267 -22.30 -11.85 -9.44
CA LEU A 267 -23.40 -10.88 -9.36
C LEU A 267 -24.30 -10.90 -10.60
N LEU A 268 -23.79 -11.38 -11.74
CA LEU A 268 -24.57 -11.54 -12.98
C LEU A 268 -25.43 -12.82 -13.04
N LEU A 269 -25.25 -13.77 -12.11
CA LEU A 269 -25.96 -15.07 -12.09
C LEU A 269 -27.35 -15.13 -11.40
N PRO A 270 -27.78 -14.23 -10.47
CA PRO A 270 -29.05 -14.41 -9.76
C PRO A 270 -30.33 -14.33 -10.64
N LYS A 271 -31.40 -15.02 -10.19
CA LYS A 271 -32.66 -15.22 -10.94
C LYS A 271 -33.48 -13.95 -11.18
N ILE A 272 -33.85 -13.77 -12.46
CA ILE A 272 -34.93 -13.06 -13.19
C ILE A 272 -36.00 -12.23 -12.41
N THR A 273 -36.28 -12.46 -11.13
CA THR A 273 -37.45 -11.87 -10.44
C THR A 273 -37.25 -10.48 -9.83
N SER A 274 -36.02 -9.94 -9.83
CA SER A 274 -35.75 -8.56 -9.43
C SER A 274 -34.54 -8.04 -10.20
N GLN A 275 -34.73 -7.77 -11.50
CA GLN A 275 -33.69 -7.15 -12.31
C GLN A 275 -33.43 -5.72 -11.82
N ARG A 276 -32.46 -5.59 -10.91
CA ARG A 276 -31.68 -4.35 -10.76
C ARG A 276 -31.15 -3.98 -12.16
N HIS A 277 -31.21 -2.71 -12.54
CA HIS A 277 -30.62 -2.23 -13.81
C HIS A 277 -29.11 -2.45 -13.73
N PHE A 278 -28.59 -3.31 -14.60
CA PHE A 278 -27.16 -3.58 -14.72
C PHE A 278 -26.62 -2.78 -15.90
N GLU A 279 -25.73 -1.82 -15.61
CA GLU A 279 -25.07 -0.99 -16.61
C GLU A 279 -23.69 -1.59 -16.95
N PHE A 280 -23.56 -2.12 -18.18
CA PHE A 280 -22.34 -2.80 -18.61
C PHE A 280 -21.13 -1.88 -18.61
N GLU A 281 -21.36 -0.61 -18.97
CA GLU A 281 -20.37 0.46 -18.99
C GLU A 281 -19.72 0.66 -17.61
N GLN A 282 -20.48 0.60 -16.52
CA GLN A 282 -19.92 0.72 -15.16
C GLN A 282 -18.99 -0.45 -14.81
N VAL A 283 -19.34 -1.67 -15.23
CA VAL A 283 -18.49 -2.84 -14.96
C VAL A 283 -17.25 -2.83 -15.85
N ILE A 284 -17.36 -2.39 -17.09
CA ILE A 284 -16.22 -2.12 -17.96
C ILE A 284 -15.29 -1.10 -17.30
N ASP A 285 -15.82 0.01 -16.78
CA ASP A 285 -15.04 1.03 -16.08
C ASP A 285 -14.39 0.48 -14.82
N GLN A 286 -15.06 -0.39 -14.07
CA GLN A 286 -14.46 -1.05 -12.90
C GLN A 286 -13.35 -2.04 -13.28
N ILE A 287 -13.49 -2.80 -14.36
CA ILE A 287 -12.45 -3.69 -14.88
C ILE A 287 -11.25 -2.86 -15.35
N LYS A 288 -11.51 -1.82 -16.14
CA LYS A 288 -10.50 -0.84 -16.57
C LYS A 288 -9.86 -0.19 -15.36
N ASN A 289 -10.60 0.21 -14.34
CA ASN A 289 -10.06 0.81 -13.12
C ASN A 289 -9.25 -0.19 -12.28
N ALA A 290 -9.69 -1.44 -12.09
CA ALA A 290 -8.89 -2.41 -11.34
C ALA A 290 -7.57 -2.75 -12.05
N PHE A 291 -7.58 -2.75 -13.37
CA PHE A 291 -6.36 -2.86 -14.17
C PHE A 291 -5.53 -1.56 -14.11
N ASN A 292 -6.15 -0.41 -14.33
CA ASN A 292 -5.50 0.91 -14.43
C ASN A 292 -5.11 1.50 -13.08
N GLN A 293 -5.67 1.09 -11.95
CA GLN A 293 -5.25 1.56 -10.63
C GLN A 293 -3.77 1.22 -10.34
N VAL A 294 -3.20 0.25 -11.06
CA VAL A 294 -1.77 -0.06 -11.02
C VAL A 294 -1.00 0.63 -12.15
N HIS A 295 -1.64 0.90 -13.29
CA HIS A 295 -0.96 1.42 -14.49
C HIS A 295 -1.07 2.94 -14.65
N SER A 296 -2.20 3.52 -14.27
CA SER A 296 -2.56 4.94 -14.31
C SER A 296 -2.95 5.47 -12.92
N PRO A 297 -2.17 5.20 -11.85
CA PRO A 297 -2.58 5.53 -10.48
C PRO A 297 -2.80 7.03 -10.26
N TRP A 298 -2.23 7.89 -11.12
CA TRP A 298 -2.43 9.34 -11.15
C TRP A 298 -3.85 9.81 -11.47
N LYS A 299 -4.75 8.94 -11.95
CA LYS A 299 -6.17 9.29 -12.13
C LYS A 299 -6.98 9.26 -10.82
N ALA A 300 -6.39 8.81 -9.72
CA ALA A 300 -7.07 8.78 -8.43
C ALA A 300 -7.40 10.20 -7.93
N THR A 301 -8.56 10.36 -7.30
CA THR A 301 -8.97 11.63 -6.66
C THR A 301 -8.44 11.73 -5.23
N LEU A 302 -7.97 12.92 -4.83
CA LEU A 302 -7.52 13.15 -3.46
C LEU A 302 -8.72 13.22 -2.50
N ASN A 303 -8.77 12.32 -1.53
CA ASN A 303 -9.75 12.35 -0.45
C ASN A 303 -9.07 12.04 0.89
N LEU A 304 -9.31 12.88 1.90
CA LEU A 304 -8.79 12.73 3.25
C LEU A 304 -9.95 12.40 4.20
N LYS A 305 -9.87 11.27 4.91
CA LYS A 305 -10.81 10.95 6.00
C LYS A 305 -10.52 11.86 7.21
N ASN A 306 -9.24 12.06 7.52
CA ASN A 306 -8.75 12.87 8.65
C ASN A 306 -7.65 13.85 8.21
N HIS A 307 -7.41 14.93 8.97
CA HIS A 307 -6.25 15.80 8.70
C HIS A 307 -4.93 15.06 8.83
N ARG A 308 -4.87 13.90 9.48
CA ARG A 308 -3.65 13.12 9.67
C ARG A 308 -3.26 12.23 8.48
N ASP A 309 -4.14 12.06 7.50
CA ASP A 309 -3.90 11.17 6.37
C ASP A 309 -2.71 11.67 5.53
N TYR A 310 -1.75 10.82 5.19
CA TYR A 310 -0.50 11.23 4.53
C TYR A 310 0.35 12.26 5.31
N ILE A 311 0.33 12.26 6.66
CA ILE A 311 1.36 12.99 7.44
C ILE A 311 2.77 12.47 7.08
N ASN A 312 2.90 11.15 6.86
CA ASN A 312 4.09 10.61 6.25
C ASN A 312 4.02 10.86 4.74
N ALA A 313 4.84 11.78 4.24
CA ALA A 313 4.85 12.10 2.81
C ALA A 313 5.44 10.98 1.93
N GLN A 314 6.04 9.93 2.50
CA GLN A 314 6.47 8.76 1.72
C GLN A 314 5.30 7.93 1.22
N THR A 315 4.15 7.99 1.91
CA THR A 315 2.90 7.33 1.50
C THR A 315 1.99 8.24 0.67
N LEU A 316 2.33 9.53 0.56
CA LEU A 316 1.63 10.46 -0.31
C LEU A 316 2.02 10.21 -1.75
N ASP A 317 1.03 9.94 -2.59
CA ASP A 317 1.27 9.83 -4.02
C ASP A 317 1.65 11.18 -4.64
N PRO A 318 2.56 11.20 -5.63
CA PRO A 318 3.14 12.43 -6.14
C PRO A 318 2.11 13.36 -6.81
N TRP A 319 1.10 12.80 -7.50
CA TRP A 319 0.03 13.58 -8.12
C TRP A 319 -0.88 14.31 -7.11
N PHE A 320 -0.80 14.00 -5.81
CA PHE A 320 -1.49 14.74 -4.76
C PHE A 320 -0.65 15.84 -4.10
N VAL A 321 0.67 15.84 -4.34
CA VAL A 321 1.59 16.83 -3.75
C VAL A 321 1.22 18.26 -4.12
N PRO A 322 0.91 18.62 -5.39
CA PRO A 322 0.56 20.00 -5.74
C PRO A 322 -0.64 20.56 -4.95
N SER A 323 -1.61 19.69 -4.63
CA SER A 323 -2.81 20.05 -3.87
C SER A 323 -2.55 20.31 -2.39
N LEU A 324 -1.46 19.77 -1.83
CA LEU A 324 -1.16 19.80 -0.39
C LEU A 324 0.09 20.62 -0.03
N LEU A 325 1.08 20.71 -0.91
CA LEU A 325 2.32 21.45 -0.67
C LEU A 325 2.02 22.94 -0.51
N VAL A 326 2.62 23.57 0.50
CA VAL A 326 2.58 25.02 0.68
C VAL A 326 3.98 25.56 0.46
N ASP A 327 4.18 26.07 -0.75
CA ASP A 327 5.33 26.86 -1.15
C ASP A 327 4.79 28.15 -1.78
N THR A 328 5.23 29.31 -1.27
CA THR A 328 4.66 30.59 -1.72
C THR A 328 5.40 31.03 -2.98
N GLU A 329 4.68 31.16 -4.11
CA GLU A 329 5.25 31.52 -5.42
C GLU A 329 6.28 30.50 -5.93
N ASP A 330 6.15 29.23 -5.53
CA ASP A 330 7.04 28.12 -5.92
C ASP A 330 8.54 28.41 -5.66
N LYS A 331 8.86 29.23 -4.64
CA LYS A 331 10.23 29.67 -4.34
C LYS A 331 11.15 28.50 -4.00
N TRP A 332 10.71 27.60 -3.13
CA TRP A 332 11.50 26.46 -2.71
C TRP A 332 11.65 25.44 -3.83
N VAL A 333 10.56 25.13 -4.55
CA VAL A 333 10.59 24.23 -5.72
C VAL A 333 11.55 24.73 -6.79
N ASN A 334 11.51 26.02 -7.12
CA ASN A 334 12.43 26.62 -8.09
C ASN A 334 13.90 26.54 -7.64
N GLU A 335 14.18 26.79 -6.36
CA GLU A 335 15.54 26.70 -5.80
C GLU A 335 16.09 25.26 -5.82
N VAL A 336 15.22 24.26 -5.60
CA VAL A 336 15.60 22.84 -5.69
C VAL A 336 15.52 22.26 -7.10
N SER A 337 15.06 23.02 -8.11
CA SER A 337 15.02 22.59 -9.51
C SER A 337 16.29 22.95 -10.29
N ASN A 338 17.29 23.56 -9.63
CA ASN A 338 18.56 23.92 -10.26
C ASN A 338 19.35 22.67 -10.73
N LYS A 339 20.12 22.83 -11.82
CA LYS A 339 20.99 21.79 -12.37
C LYS A 339 22.12 21.43 -11.40
N GLY A 340 22.57 20.17 -11.46
CA GLY A 340 23.68 19.66 -10.66
C GLY A 340 23.27 19.01 -9.33
N PRO A 341 24.22 18.31 -8.66
CA PRO A 341 23.94 17.61 -7.41
C PRO A 341 23.54 18.54 -6.28
N GLN A 342 22.49 18.16 -5.55
CA GLN A 342 21.98 18.96 -4.43
C GLN A 342 21.54 18.07 -3.26
N VAL A 343 21.92 18.49 -2.05
CA VAL A 343 21.49 17.86 -0.81
C VAL A 343 20.46 18.75 -0.12
N ILE A 344 19.25 18.23 0.03
CA ILE A 344 18.12 18.86 0.71
C ILE A 344 18.13 18.42 2.17
N THR A 345 18.42 19.35 3.07
CA THR A 345 18.48 19.08 4.51
C THR A 345 17.34 19.72 5.27
N GLY A 346 17.17 19.25 6.49
CA GLY A 346 16.18 19.77 7.42
C GLY A 346 15.80 18.73 8.44
N MET A 347 15.15 19.17 9.50
CA MET A 347 14.66 18.29 10.56
C MET A 347 13.55 17.35 10.08
N ARG A 348 13.20 16.37 10.90
CA ARG A 348 12.02 15.52 10.65
C ARG A 348 10.73 16.36 10.63
N GLY A 349 9.81 16.01 9.74
CA GLY A 349 8.48 16.63 9.67
C GLY A 349 8.42 18.03 9.06
N CYS A 350 9.55 18.60 8.58
CA CYS A 350 9.55 19.91 7.90
C CYS A 350 9.08 19.87 6.43
N GLY A 351 8.84 18.68 5.86
CA GLY A 351 8.31 18.53 4.50
C GLY A 351 9.32 18.17 3.40
N LYS A 352 10.56 17.75 3.73
CA LYS A 352 11.60 17.36 2.75
C LYS A 352 11.10 16.41 1.67
N THR A 353 10.45 15.32 2.08
CA THR A 353 9.88 14.32 1.17
C THR A 353 8.77 14.91 0.28
N MET A 354 7.94 15.83 0.78
CA MET A 354 6.95 16.50 -0.07
C MET A 354 7.63 17.40 -1.10
N LEU A 355 8.65 18.15 -0.68
CA LEU A 355 9.38 19.05 -1.58
C LEU A 355 10.07 18.27 -2.70
N ILE A 356 10.79 17.19 -2.38
CA ILE A 356 11.46 16.38 -3.40
C ILE A 356 10.45 15.68 -4.31
N ARG A 357 9.32 15.17 -3.77
CA ARG A 357 8.24 14.57 -4.59
C ARG A 357 7.56 15.58 -5.51
N ALA A 358 7.58 16.88 -5.19
CA ALA A 358 7.05 17.91 -6.09
C ALA A 358 7.86 18.02 -7.39
N LEU A 359 9.13 17.60 -7.39
CA LEU A 359 9.98 17.50 -8.58
C LEU A 359 9.71 16.24 -9.40
N GLN A 360 8.93 15.28 -8.91
CA GLN A 360 8.67 14.04 -9.64
C GLN A 360 7.77 14.34 -10.85
N PHE A 361 8.05 13.68 -11.98
CA PHE A 361 7.30 13.85 -13.23
C PHE A 361 5.78 13.76 -13.04
N HIS A 362 5.32 12.81 -12.22
CA HIS A 362 3.89 12.61 -11.97
C HIS A 362 3.22 13.79 -11.23
N ALA A 363 3.95 14.54 -10.39
CA ALA A 363 3.43 15.74 -9.75
C ALA A 363 3.27 16.90 -10.76
N GLN A 364 4.14 16.93 -11.78
CA GLN A 364 4.12 17.94 -12.85
C GLN A 364 3.11 17.61 -13.95
N ALA A 365 2.80 16.34 -14.14
CA ALA A 365 1.92 15.85 -15.20
C ALA A 365 0.43 15.82 -14.81
N ILE A 366 0.07 16.24 -13.59
CA ILE A 366 -1.33 16.35 -13.15
C ILE A 366 -1.90 17.75 -13.37
N GLN A 367 -3.21 17.86 -13.53
CA GLN A 367 -3.89 19.15 -13.59
C GLN A 367 -3.73 19.93 -12.26
N LYS A 368 -3.32 21.20 -12.34
CA LYS A 368 -3.28 22.12 -11.18
C LYS A 368 -4.64 22.74 -10.89
N ASN A 369 -5.56 22.73 -11.86
CA ASN A 369 -6.94 23.21 -11.72
C ASN A 369 -7.88 22.40 -12.62
N ASP A 370 -9.17 22.33 -12.27
CA ASP A 370 -10.18 21.51 -12.96
C ASP A 370 -10.43 21.90 -14.44
N LYS A 371 -9.79 22.96 -14.94
CA LYS A 371 -9.95 23.49 -16.30
C LYS A 371 -8.69 23.33 -17.16
N GLU A 372 -7.58 22.86 -16.60
CA GLU A 372 -6.29 22.77 -17.30
C GLU A 372 -6.35 21.65 -18.36
N LEU A 373 -6.14 22.00 -19.62
CA LEU A 373 -6.16 21.03 -20.73
C LEU A 373 -4.84 20.24 -20.80
N PRO A 374 -4.82 19.00 -21.32
CA PRO A 374 -3.59 18.22 -21.48
C PRO A 374 -2.46 18.97 -22.23
N SER A 375 -2.82 19.78 -23.22
CA SER A 375 -1.85 20.60 -23.98
C SER A 375 -1.20 21.70 -23.14
N GLU A 376 -1.88 22.21 -22.12
CA GLU A 376 -1.32 23.18 -21.16
C GLU A 376 -0.36 22.50 -20.18
N ILE A 377 -0.68 21.28 -19.74
CA ILE A 377 0.20 20.44 -18.92
C ILE A 377 1.51 20.16 -19.68
N ILE A 378 1.42 19.76 -20.96
CA ILE A 378 2.59 19.49 -21.80
C ILE A 378 3.46 20.75 -21.96
N LYS A 379 2.85 21.93 -22.17
CA LYS A 379 3.59 23.20 -22.22
C LYS A 379 4.32 23.48 -20.92
N ARG A 380 3.70 23.23 -19.77
CA ARG A 380 4.33 23.40 -18.45
C ARG A 380 5.50 22.46 -18.24
N ILE A 381 5.34 21.18 -18.54
CA ILE A 381 6.41 20.17 -18.46
C ILE A 381 7.62 20.63 -19.30
N ASN A 382 7.38 21.12 -20.51
CA ASN A 382 8.43 21.62 -21.38
C ASN A 382 9.11 22.89 -20.84
N GLN A 383 8.35 23.79 -20.21
CA GLN A 383 8.89 25.02 -19.58
C GLN A 383 9.74 24.74 -18.34
N GLU A 384 9.37 23.73 -17.54
CA GLU A 384 10.11 23.34 -16.34
C GLU A 384 11.48 22.74 -16.73
N GLY A 385 11.58 22.04 -17.87
CA GLY A 385 12.85 21.65 -18.48
C GLY A 385 13.59 20.52 -17.76
N TYR A 386 12.87 19.70 -16.98
CA TYR A 386 13.43 18.53 -16.31
C TYR A 386 12.43 17.37 -16.18
N VAL A 387 12.94 16.17 -15.95
CA VAL A 387 12.16 14.96 -15.61
C VAL A 387 12.70 14.40 -14.30
N GLY A 388 11.90 14.44 -13.24
CA GLY A 388 12.26 13.87 -11.95
C GLY A 388 11.73 12.46 -11.76
N LEU A 389 12.62 11.53 -11.39
CA LEU A 389 12.31 10.14 -11.06
C LEU A 389 12.59 9.90 -9.58
N TYR A 390 11.65 9.33 -8.83
CA TYR A 390 11.71 9.26 -7.37
C TYR A 390 11.93 7.86 -6.83
N VAL A 391 12.88 7.72 -5.92
CA VAL A 391 13.14 6.48 -5.18
C VAL A 391 13.31 6.78 -3.69
N SER A 392 12.75 5.92 -2.84
CA SER A 392 12.93 5.98 -1.38
C SER A 392 14.02 5.01 -0.92
N CYS A 393 15.04 5.51 -0.22
CA CYS A 393 16.10 4.68 0.36
C CYS A 393 15.55 3.63 1.34
N ILE A 394 14.60 4.03 2.19
CA ILE A 394 14.02 3.15 3.23
C ILE A 394 13.32 1.94 2.64
N LYS A 395 12.66 2.12 1.50
CA LYS A 395 11.91 1.05 0.85
C LYS A 395 12.85 0.15 0.05
N LEU A 396 13.87 0.71 -0.59
CA LEU A 396 14.71 -0.02 -1.55
C LEU A 396 15.94 -0.71 -0.93
N LEU A 397 16.59 -0.07 0.05
CA LEU A 397 17.87 -0.53 0.59
C LEU A 397 17.66 -1.34 1.88
N ASP A 398 18.58 -2.27 2.15
CA ASP A 398 18.53 -3.14 3.33
C ASP A 398 18.48 -2.30 4.63
N LYS A 399 17.45 -2.53 5.46
CA LYS A 399 17.31 -1.90 6.78
C LYS A 399 18.33 -2.45 7.78
N GLN A 400 18.67 -1.63 8.79
CA GLN A 400 19.37 -2.09 10.00
C GLN A 400 18.57 -3.19 10.70
N GLY A 401 18.98 -4.45 10.48
CA GLY A 401 18.50 -5.62 11.22
C GLY A 401 19.61 -6.58 11.65
N GLU A 402 20.83 -6.40 11.12
CA GLU A 402 22.02 -7.11 11.55
C GLU A 402 23.17 -6.10 11.72
N PRO A 403 23.65 -5.85 12.96
CA PRO A 403 24.58 -4.77 13.29
C PRO A 403 25.92 -4.80 12.55
N ASP A 404 26.24 -5.82 11.76
CA ASP A 404 27.55 -6.03 11.12
C ASP A 404 27.54 -6.09 9.57
N ARG A 405 26.41 -5.92 8.86
CA ARG A 405 26.38 -6.16 7.40
C ARG A 405 26.17 -4.90 6.52
N LEU A 406 26.96 -4.79 5.44
CA LEU A 406 26.84 -3.78 4.38
C LEU A 406 25.57 -4.00 3.52
N THR A 407 25.10 -2.95 2.83
CA THR A 407 23.95 -3.04 1.92
C THR A 407 24.32 -3.86 0.68
N HIS A 408 23.48 -4.83 0.31
CA HIS A 408 23.74 -5.67 -0.87
C HIS A 408 23.39 -4.93 -2.17
N GLU A 409 24.37 -4.77 -3.06
CA GLU A 409 24.18 -4.26 -4.43
C GLU A 409 23.37 -2.93 -4.54
N PRO A 410 23.70 -1.87 -3.78
CA PRO A 410 22.87 -0.66 -3.69
C PRO A 410 22.74 0.08 -5.02
N PHE A 411 23.81 0.14 -5.83
CA PHE A 411 23.80 0.82 -7.12
C PHE A 411 22.97 0.06 -8.16
N THR A 412 23.07 -1.28 -8.18
CA THR A 412 22.25 -2.14 -9.04
C THR A 412 20.77 -1.97 -8.71
N ARG A 413 20.41 -1.94 -7.43
CA ARG A 413 19.03 -1.67 -6.99
C ARG A 413 18.53 -0.29 -7.43
N LEU A 414 19.32 0.76 -7.23
CA LEU A 414 18.95 2.12 -7.63
C LEU A 414 18.77 2.22 -9.15
N PHE A 415 19.71 1.67 -9.92
CA PHE A 415 19.69 1.72 -11.38
C PHE A 415 18.42 1.08 -11.95
N VAL A 416 18.06 -0.12 -11.47
CA VAL A 416 16.84 -0.83 -11.88
C VAL A 416 15.58 -0.10 -11.39
N ALA A 417 15.59 0.47 -10.17
CA ALA A 417 14.46 1.22 -9.64
C ALA A 417 14.17 2.49 -10.44
N TYR A 418 15.19 3.27 -10.82
CA TYR A 418 14.99 4.47 -11.65
C TYR A 418 14.54 4.14 -13.08
N ALA A 419 14.99 3.02 -13.66
CA ALA A 419 14.44 2.55 -14.93
C ALA A 419 12.97 2.16 -14.82
N LEU A 420 12.56 1.56 -13.70
CA LEU A 420 11.14 1.28 -13.44
C LEU A 420 10.31 2.56 -13.32
N GLU A 421 10.81 3.57 -12.60
CA GLU A 421 10.16 4.89 -12.53
C GLU A 421 10.09 5.59 -13.89
N ALA A 422 11.11 5.43 -14.74
CA ALA A 422 11.07 5.93 -16.11
C ALA A 422 9.96 5.28 -16.95
N ILE A 423 9.74 3.97 -16.81
CA ILE A 423 8.62 3.28 -17.47
C ILE A 423 7.28 3.89 -17.03
N TYR A 424 7.12 4.20 -15.74
CA TYR A 424 5.91 4.85 -15.23
C TYR A 424 5.74 6.27 -15.75
N ALA A 425 6.81 7.06 -15.83
CA ALA A 425 6.78 8.40 -16.43
C ALA A 425 6.38 8.35 -17.92
N ILE A 426 6.95 7.40 -18.70
CA ILE A 426 6.64 7.22 -20.12
C ILE A 426 5.16 6.88 -20.30
N ARG A 427 4.62 6.02 -19.43
CA ARG A 427 3.21 5.65 -19.46
C ARG A 427 2.29 6.83 -19.14
N HIS A 428 2.63 7.62 -18.13
CA HIS A 428 1.87 8.82 -17.79
C HIS A 428 1.90 9.85 -18.94
N LEU A 429 3.05 10.03 -19.59
CA LEU A 429 3.13 10.89 -20.78
C LEU A 429 2.27 10.36 -21.93
N ARG A 430 2.30 9.04 -22.21
CA ARG A 430 1.47 8.43 -23.26
C ARG A 430 -0.02 8.66 -23.03
N GLU A 431 -0.46 8.72 -21.77
CA GLU A 431 -1.86 9.00 -21.44
C GLU A 431 -2.25 10.46 -21.64
N LEU A 432 -1.31 11.40 -21.50
CA LEU A 432 -1.54 12.80 -21.83
C LEU A 432 -1.62 12.97 -23.35
N ASP A 433 -0.67 12.35 -24.07
CA ASP A 433 -0.63 12.33 -25.53
C ASP A 433 0.25 11.17 -26.02
N SER A 434 -0.35 10.23 -26.75
CA SER A 434 0.35 9.04 -27.23
C SER A 434 1.36 9.33 -28.34
N GLU A 435 1.19 10.42 -29.10
CA GLU A 435 2.08 10.77 -30.21
C GLU A 435 3.43 11.30 -29.70
N LEU A 436 3.49 11.74 -28.45
CA LEU A 436 4.71 12.25 -27.82
C LEU A 436 5.64 11.15 -27.31
N VAL A 437 5.24 9.88 -27.36
CA VAL A 437 6.06 8.76 -26.88
C VAL A 437 6.59 7.96 -28.05
N GLN A 438 7.91 7.78 -28.09
CA GLN A 438 8.55 6.97 -29.12
C GLN A 438 8.06 5.51 -29.03
N PRO A 439 7.70 4.85 -30.16
CA PRO A 439 7.18 3.48 -30.13
C PRO A 439 8.11 2.45 -29.49
N ASP A 440 9.42 2.70 -29.53
CA ASP A 440 10.47 1.82 -29.02
C ASP A 440 11.00 2.22 -27.62
N ALA A 441 10.39 3.22 -26.97
CA ALA A 441 10.87 3.79 -25.70
C ALA A 441 11.19 2.74 -24.63
N PHE A 442 10.29 1.78 -24.37
CA PHE A 442 10.55 0.75 -23.36
C PHE A 442 11.63 -0.25 -23.76
N VAL A 443 11.78 -0.51 -25.06
CA VAL A 443 12.83 -1.40 -25.57
C VAL A 443 14.20 -0.75 -25.37
N LYS A 444 14.30 0.57 -25.55
CA LYS A 444 15.50 1.35 -25.23
C LYS A 444 15.86 1.26 -23.74
N ILE A 445 14.87 1.47 -22.86
CA ILE A 445 15.07 1.31 -21.40
C ILE A 445 15.49 -0.13 -21.03
N ALA A 446 14.84 -1.14 -21.60
CA ALA A 446 15.20 -2.54 -21.35
C ALA A 446 16.62 -2.87 -21.84
N SER A 447 17.05 -2.28 -22.97
CA SER A 447 18.37 -2.50 -23.55
C SER A 447 19.47 -1.88 -22.70
N VAL A 448 19.32 -0.63 -22.24
CA VAL A 448 20.34 0.01 -21.39
C VAL A 448 20.51 -0.73 -20.06
N ILE A 449 19.44 -1.27 -19.47
CA ILE A 449 19.57 -2.14 -18.30
C ILE A 449 20.34 -3.42 -18.64
N ALA A 450 20.02 -4.07 -19.77
CA ALA A 450 20.71 -5.28 -20.22
C ALA A 450 22.21 -5.08 -20.50
N ASP A 451 22.62 -3.86 -20.86
CA ASP A 451 24.02 -3.50 -21.14
C ASP A 451 24.84 -3.32 -19.85
N PHE A 452 24.22 -2.78 -18.80
CA PHE A 452 24.91 -2.41 -17.57
C PHE A 452 24.71 -3.38 -16.39
N VAL A 453 23.65 -4.20 -16.40
CA VAL A 453 23.33 -5.15 -15.31
C VAL A 453 23.56 -6.57 -15.77
N GLU A 454 24.57 -7.23 -15.17
CA GLU A 454 24.87 -8.64 -15.43
C GLU A 454 23.65 -9.53 -15.09
N GLY A 455 23.44 -10.60 -15.84
CA GLY A 455 22.32 -11.53 -15.62
C GLY A 455 20.95 -11.08 -16.16
N SER A 456 20.84 -9.87 -16.73
CA SER A 456 19.56 -9.27 -17.16
C SER A 456 19.23 -9.39 -18.67
N ALA A 457 19.96 -10.23 -19.43
CA ALA A 457 19.84 -10.36 -20.89
C ALA A 457 18.42 -10.73 -21.41
N LEU A 458 17.57 -11.33 -20.56
CA LEU A 458 16.16 -11.62 -20.88
C LEU A 458 15.35 -10.37 -21.24
N LEU A 459 15.76 -9.19 -20.77
CA LEU A 459 15.12 -7.91 -21.09
C LEU A 459 15.11 -7.63 -22.60
N ARG A 460 16.18 -8.00 -23.34
CA ARG A 460 16.28 -7.80 -24.79
C ARG A 460 15.28 -8.63 -25.60
N GLN A 461 14.74 -9.69 -25.01
CA GLN A 461 13.80 -10.60 -25.68
C GLN A 461 12.34 -10.14 -25.54
N SER A 462 12.09 -9.07 -24.79
CA SER A 462 10.73 -8.57 -24.55
C SER A 462 10.49 -7.27 -25.32
N GLN A 463 9.42 -7.24 -26.10
CA GLN A 463 8.86 -6.01 -26.68
C GLN A 463 7.58 -5.55 -25.95
N ASP A 464 7.17 -6.30 -24.93
CA ASP A 464 5.99 -6.01 -24.12
C ASP A 464 6.41 -5.23 -22.87
N GLU A 465 5.87 -4.01 -22.74
CA GLU A 465 6.05 -3.10 -21.62
C GLU A 465 5.79 -3.78 -20.26
N TYR A 466 4.69 -4.53 -20.15
CA TYR A 466 4.30 -5.17 -18.90
C TYR A 466 5.23 -6.32 -18.52
N LYS A 467 5.75 -7.01 -19.54
CA LYS A 467 6.76 -8.06 -19.33
C LYS A 467 8.10 -7.46 -18.91
N ILE A 468 8.50 -6.33 -19.49
CA ILE A 468 9.70 -5.59 -19.05
C ILE A 468 9.54 -5.14 -17.60
N GLU A 469 8.43 -4.49 -17.26
CA GLU A 469 8.12 -4.06 -15.89
C GLU A 469 8.22 -5.22 -14.88
N ARG A 470 7.65 -6.38 -15.25
CA ARG A 470 7.72 -7.60 -14.44
C ARG A 470 9.16 -8.08 -14.25
N ILE A 471 9.96 -8.13 -15.31
CA ILE A 471 11.36 -8.57 -15.22
C ILE A 471 12.16 -7.62 -14.31
N LEU A 472 11.98 -6.30 -14.43
CA LEU A 472 12.66 -5.34 -13.54
C LEU A 472 12.26 -5.54 -12.06
N LYS A 473 10.98 -5.78 -11.79
CA LYS A 473 10.49 -6.13 -10.44
C LYS A 473 11.08 -7.45 -9.93
N ASP A 474 11.23 -8.44 -10.80
CA ASP A 474 11.85 -9.73 -10.45
C ASP A 474 13.35 -9.55 -10.13
N ILE A 475 14.05 -8.68 -10.85
CA ILE A 475 15.45 -8.31 -10.56
C ILE A 475 15.55 -7.65 -9.18
N LEU A 476 14.73 -6.64 -8.89
CA LEU A 476 14.71 -5.98 -7.58
C LEU A 476 14.41 -6.97 -6.45
N ASN A 477 13.49 -7.91 -6.66
CA ASN A 477 13.16 -8.93 -5.66
C ASN A 477 14.35 -9.87 -5.38
N SER A 478 15.04 -10.33 -6.43
CA SER A 478 16.25 -11.15 -6.31
C SER A 478 17.35 -10.43 -5.53
N LEU A 479 17.58 -9.14 -5.83
CA LEU A 479 18.52 -8.29 -5.10
C LEU A 479 18.13 -8.12 -3.63
N SER A 480 16.84 -7.94 -3.33
CA SER A 480 16.32 -7.84 -1.95
C SER A 480 16.40 -9.14 -1.16
N LYS A 481 16.34 -10.28 -1.85
CA LYS A 481 16.66 -11.61 -1.29
C LYS A 481 18.16 -11.86 -1.14
N ARG A 482 18.99 -10.88 -1.49
CA ARG A 482 20.46 -10.97 -1.48
C ARG A 482 21.01 -12.08 -2.38
N GLU A 483 20.34 -12.35 -3.49
CA GLU A 483 20.87 -13.25 -4.51
C GLU A 483 21.96 -12.53 -5.32
N ASN A 484 23.08 -13.19 -5.59
CA ASN A 484 24.22 -12.63 -6.34
C ASN A 484 24.05 -12.77 -7.86
N LYS A 485 22.81 -12.67 -8.35
CA LYS A 485 22.49 -12.91 -9.77
C LYS A 485 22.66 -11.67 -10.64
N TYR A 486 22.50 -10.49 -10.05
CA TYR A 486 22.48 -9.22 -10.76
C TYR A 486 23.43 -8.24 -10.10
N THR A 487 24.34 -7.65 -10.89
CA THR A 487 25.32 -6.68 -10.44
C THR A 487 25.58 -5.68 -11.57
N ILE A 488 25.73 -4.40 -11.22
CA ILE A 488 26.13 -3.37 -12.19
C ILE A 488 27.62 -3.50 -12.51
N ASN A 489 27.96 -3.56 -13.79
CA ASN A 489 29.33 -3.85 -14.25
C ASN A 489 30.20 -2.59 -14.46
N SER A 490 29.72 -1.42 -14.04
CA SER A 490 30.32 -0.12 -14.36
C SER A 490 30.15 0.90 -13.24
N ASN A 491 30.93 1.97 -13.28
CA ASN A 491 30.83 3.05 -12.30
C ASN A 491 29.48 3.78 -12.43
N PRO A 492 28.80 4.12 -11.31
CA PRO A 492 27.56 4.89 -11.32
C PRO A 492 27.62 6.18 -12.17
N ALA A 493 28.76 6.89 -12.17
CA ALA A 493 28.96 8.10 -12.96
C ALA A 493 29.00 7.87 -14.49
N ILE A 494 28.95 6.62 -14.95
CA ILE A 494 28.83 6.24 -16.37
C ILE A 494 27.43 5.69 -16.63
N ALA A 495 26.99 4.73 -15.82
CA ALA A 495 25.71 4.05 -16.03
C ALA A 495 24.51 5.01 -15.93
N PHE A 496 24.46 5.85 -14.90
CA PHE A 496 23.31 6.76 -14.69
C PHE A 496 23.17 7.83 -15.78
N PRO A 497 24.26 8.47 -16.27
CA PRO A 497 24.17 9.33 -17.44
C PRO A 497 23.65 8.63 -18.69
N GLN A 498 24.03 7.37 -18.94
CA GLN A 498 23.53 6.61 -20.08
C GLN A 498 22.04 6.27 -19.94
N LEU A 499 21.57 5.95 -18.74
CA LEU A 499 20.15 5.80 -18.45
C LEU A 499 19.40 7.13 -18.67
N ALA A 500 19.95 8.25 -18.19
CA ALA A 500 19.36 9.57 -18.39
C ALA A 500 19.25 9.97 -19.88
N GLU A 501 20.30 9.73 -20.65
CA GLU A 501 20.32 9.94 -22.10
C GLU A 501 19.24 9.08 -22.78
N THR A 502 19.15 7.81 -22.41
CA THR A 502 18.10 6.90 -22.92
C THR A 502 16.69 7.42 -22.61
N ILE A 503 16.46 7.91 -21.39
CA ILE A 503 15.18 8.49 -20.97
C ILE A 503 14.84 9.72 -21.82
N SER A 504 15.79 10.64 -22.03
CA SER A 504 15.57 11.85 -22.84
C SER A 504 15.17 11.54 -24.28
N GLN A 505 15.61 10.41 -24.83
CA GLN A 505 15.29 9.94 -26.18
C GLN A 505 13.93 9.21 -26.28
N CYS A 506 13.24 8.98 -25.16
CA CYS A 506 11.94 8.29 -25.16
C CYS A 506 10.78 9.21 -25.61
N SER A 507 10.97 10.53 -25.61
CA SER A 507 9.97 11.52 -26.03
C SER A 507 10.62 12.77 -26.62
N PRO A 508 10.07 13.38 -27.68
CA PRO A 508 10.52 14.69 -28.16
C PRO A 508 10.43 15.78 -27.09
N VAL A 509 9.48 15.70 -26.15
CA VAL A 509 9.32 16.69 -25.07
C VAL A 509 10.43 16.58 -24.01
N TRP A 510 11.16 15.46 -23.97
CA TRP A 510 12.22 15.22 -23.00
C TRP A 510 13.62 15.40 -23.57
N GLN A 511 13.76 15.68 -24.85
CA GLN A 511 15.04 15.69 -25.55
C GLN A 511 16.06 16.68 -24.94
N ASP A 512 15.56 17.83 -24.47
CA ASP A 512 16.37 18.88 -23.82
C ASP A 512 16.17 18.94 -22.30
N SER A 513 15.37 18.02 -21.74
CA SER A 513 15.08 17.98 -20.31
C SER A 513 16.27 17.42 -19.53
N TYR A 514 16.51 18.02 -18.37
CA TYR A 514 17.49 17.52 -17.41
C TYR A 514 16.89 16.40 -16.55
N ILE A 515 17.58 15.28 -16.37
CA ILE A 515 17.06 14.14 -15.60
C ILE A 515 17.48 14.27 -14.13
N PHE A 516 16.51 14.35 -13.22
CA PHE A 516 16.77 14.31 -11.78
C PHE A 516 16.50 12.93 -11.22
N PHE A 517 17.55 12.30 -10.68
CA PHE A 517 17.44 11.11 -9.85
C PHE A 517 17.20 11.55 -8.41
N LEU A 518 15.93 11.49 -7.98
CA LEU A 518 15.49 11.96 -6.68
C LEU A 518 15.60 10.79 -5.68
N LEU A 519 16.43 10.94 -4.65
CA LEU A 519 16.68 9.91 -3.65
C LEU A 519 16.30 10.41 -2.25
N ASP A 520 15.22 9.85 -1.70
CA ASP A 520 14.65 10.31 -0.42
C ASP A 520 15.17 9.51 0.79
N ASP A 521 15.40 10.24 1.88
CA ASP A 521 15.74 9.79 3.23
C ASP A 521 17.05 8.99 3.35
N VAL A 522 18.14 9.56 2.82
CA VAL A 522 19.51 9.05 3.00
C VAL A 522 20.03 9.47 4.39
N SER A 523 19.55 8.83 5.45
CA SER A 523 19.87 9.22 6.83
C SER A 523 20.44 8.08 7.69
N THR A 524 21.17 8.45 8.75
CA THR A 524 21.79 7.55 9.76
C THR A 524 20.78 6.69 10.50
N ARG A 525 19.50 7.04 10.41
CA ARG A 525 18.37 6.29 10.98
C ARG A 525 18.16 4.93 10.31
N TYR A 526 18.49 4.82 9.03
CA TYR A 526 18.19 3.64 8.22
C TYR A 526 19.42 2.99 7.63
N LEU A 527 20.43 3.81 7.33
CA LEU A 527 21.70 3.38 6.76
C LEU A 527 22.83 3.58 7.76
N LYS A 528 23.81 2.68 7.73
CA LYS A 528 25.07 2.89 8.46
C LYS A 528 25.86 4.04 7.87
N ASP A 529 26.69 4.64 8.70
CA ASP A 529 27.57 5.74 8.32
C ASP A 529 28.41 5.44 7.07
N GLU A 530 29.06 4.27 7.03
CA GLU A 530 29.85 3.80 5.88
C GLU A 530 29.03 3.65 4.59
N ASN A 531 27.78 3.18 4.71
CA ASN A 531 26.88 3.04 3.56
C ASN A 531 26.47 4.41 3.02
N ILE A 532 26.17 5.37 3.90
CA ILE A 532 25.82 6.73 3.50
C ILE A 532 27.00 7.40 2.79
N ILE A 533 28.20 7.31 3.37
CA ILE A 533 29.41 7.89 2.78
C ILE A 533 29.65 7.28 1.40
N THR A 534 29.64 5.95 1.29
CA THR A 534 29.88 5.25 0.02
C THR A 534 28.83 5.59 -1.04
N LEU A 535 27.55 5.57 -0.65
CA LEU A 535 26.44 5.82 -1.55
C LEU A 535 26.44 7.26 -2.05
N VAL A 536 26.47 8.23 -1.14
CA VAL A 536 26.42 9.65 -1.50
C VAL A 536 27.67 10.03 -2.29
N SER A 537 28.87 9.65 -1.86
CA SER A 537 30.12 10.01 -2.56
C SER A 537 30.16 9.47 -3.99
N SER A 538 29.60 8.29 -4.24
CA SER A 538 29.55 7.69 -5.58
C SER A 538 28.50 8.34 -6.50
N LEU A 539 27.49 9.00 -5.94
CA LEU A 539 26.38 9.59 -6.68
C LEU A 539 26.47 11.13 -6.82
N LEU A 540 27.45 11.78 -6.15
CA LEU A 540 27.73 13.22 -6.23
C LEU A 540 28.51 13.64 -7.49
N PHE A 541 28.38 12.92 -8.60
CA PHE A 541 29.04 13.28 -9.86
C PHE A 541 28.30 14.41 -10.59
N GLN A 542 29.04 15.23 -11.35
CA GLN A 542 28.47 16.27 -12.20
C GLN A 542 28.29 15.78 -13.63
N ASN A 543 27.15 16.09 -14.24
CA ASN A 543 26.85 15.75 -15.62
C ASN A 543 25.91 16.80 -16.26
N GLU A 544 26.04 17.01 -17.56
CA GLU A 544 25.25 18.00 -18.31
C GLU A 544 23.79 17.59 -18.55
N ARG A 545 23.48 16.31 -18.40
CA ARG A 545 22.16 15.73 -18.67
C ARG A 545 21.44 15.25 -17.42
N CYS A 546 22.15 14.95 -16.33
CA CYS A 546 21.51 14.44 -15.11
C CYS A 546 22.24 14.81 -13.81
N ALA A 547 21.50 14.78 -12.70
CA ALA A 547 22.08 14.84 -11.37
C ALA A 547 21.20 14.12 -10.33
N PHE A 548 21.80 13.80 -9.20
CA PHE A 548 21.07 13.32 -8.04
C PHE A 548 20.66 14.46 -7.11
N LYS A 549 19.44 14.36 -6.58
CA LYS A 549 18.96 15.20 -5.48
C LYS A 549 18.63 14.30 -4.30
N PHE A 550 19.26 14.56 -3.16
CA PHE A 550 19.12 13.73 -1.97
C PHE A 550 18.38 14.47 -0.88
N THR A 551 17.50 13.80 -0.13
CA THR A 551 17.07 14.32 1.18
C THR A 551 17.83 13.61 2.29
N THR A 552 18.25 14.37 3.30
CA THR A 552 18.88 13.83 4.51
C THR A 552 18.58 14.72 5.72
N GLU A 553 18.95 14.27 6.91
CA GLU A 553 18.97 15.12 8.10
C GLU A 553 20.25 15.97 8.14
N ALA A 554 20.17 17.16 8.73
CA ALA A 554 21.27 18.15 8.69
C ALA A 554 22.57 17.61 9.30
N GLN A 555 22.48 16.75 10.30
CA GLN A 555 23.61 16.13 10.98
C GLN A 555 24.38 15.14 10.11
N THR A 556 23.72 14.51 9.13
CA THR A 556 24.36 13.58 8.18
C THR A 556 25.39 14.31 7.30
N LEU A 557 25.20 15.60 7.03
CA LEU A 557 26.18 16.41 6.28
C LEU A 557 27.49 16.66 7.03
N HIS A 558 27.52 16.45 8.36
CA HIS A 558 28.76 16.54 9.13
C HIS A 558 29.63 15.28 9.01
N MET A 559 29.17 14.28 8.27
CA MET A 559 30.00 13.15 7.87
C MET A 559 30.91 13.59 6.72
N VAL A 560 32.15 13.09 6.68
CA VAL A 560 33.11 13.44 5.62
C VAL A 560 32.64 12.80 4.30
N LEU A 561 31.86 13.55 3.52
CA LEU A 561 31.50 13.17 2.15
C LEU A 561 32.76 13.29 1.27
N LEU A 562 33.01 12.28 0.43
CA LEU A 562 34.16 12.27 -0.46
C LEU A 562 33.75 12.75 -1.86
N SER A 563 34.70 13.34 -2.57
CA SER A 563 34.58 13.70 -3.97
C SER A 563 34.39 12.43 -4.83
N PRO A 564 33.81 12.54 -6.03
CA PRO A 564 33.73 11.42 -6.97
C PRO A 564 35.12 10.78 -7.15
N GLY A 565 35.28 9.51 -6.76
CA GLY A 565 36.57 8.80 -6.74
C GLY A 565 37.12 8.46 -5.34
N ASN A 566 36.49 8.93 -4.27
CA ASN A 566 36.84 8.61 -2.87
C ASN A 566 38.25 9.06 -2.42
N ILE A 567 38.80 10.13 -3.00
CA ILE A 567 40.17 10.61 -2.73
C ILE A 567 40.19 11.86 -1.85
N GLU A 568 39.41 12.90 -2.20
CA GLU A 568 39.35 14.16 -1.46
C GLU A 568 37.98 14.34 -0.79
N GLN A 569 37.87 15.27 0.16
CA GLN A 569 36.56 15.65 0.72
C GLN A 569 35.77 16.50 -0.29
N ALA A 570 34.50 16.16 -0.50
CA ALA A 570 33.60 16.92 -1.37
C ALA A 570 33.40 18.35 -0.83
N ARG A 571 33.46 19.34 -1.72
CA ARG A 571 33.37 20.77 -1.42
C ARG A 571 32.00 21.32 -1.79
N ILE A 572 31.32 21.91 -0.80
CA ILE A 572 30.07 22.65 -0.99
C ILE A 572 30.29 23.81 -1.97
N GLY A 573 29.38 23.98 -2.93
CA GLY A 573 29.42 25.00 -3.97
C GLY A 573 30.31 24.65 -5.18
N ARG A 574 31.20 23.66 -5.05
CA ARG A 574 32.00 23.12 -6.16
C ARG A 574 31.43 21.79 -6.65
N ASP A 575 31.30 20.82 -5.75
CA ASP A 575 30.89 19.45 -6.11
C ASP A 575 29.37 19.27 -5.97
N TYR A 576 28.76 19.92 -4.96
CA TYR A 576 27.32 19.87 -4.69
C TYR A 576 26.82 21.14 -4.00
N SER A 577 25.51 21.37 -4.05
CA SER A 577 24.83 22.46 -3.32
C SER A 577 24.00 21.93 -2.15
N ILE A 578 23.74 22.78 -1.15
CA ILE A 578 22.88 22.45 0.00
C ILE A 578 21.66 23.36 0.00
N PHE A 579 20.48 22.77 0.18
CA PHE A 579 19.24 23.50 0.43
C PHE A 579 18.68 23.09 1.80
N ASP A 580 18.80 23.98 2.79
CA ASP A 580 18.31 23.72 4.16
C ASP A 580 16.84 24.12 4.31
N LEU A 581 15.94 23.18 3.96
CA LEU A 581 14.50 23.36 4.12
C LEU A 581 14.12 23.57 5.60
N GLY A 582 14.84 22.94 6.53
CA GLY A 582 14.59 23.09 7.96
C GLY A 582 14.72 24.55 8.39
N ASN A 583 15.81 25.20 7.98
CA ASN A 583 16.02 26.62 8.22
C ASN A 583 14.99 27.51 7.48
N LYS A 584 14.66 27.21 6.22
CA LYS A 584 13.65 27.98 5.46
C LYS A 584 12.27 27.94 6.12
N VAL A 585 11.86 26.79 6.65
CA VAL A 585 10.60 26.64 7.39
C VAL A 585 10.66 27.40 8.71
N ASP A 586 11.77 27.31 9.44
CA ASP A 586 11.96 28.05 10.69
C ASP A 586 11.88 29.56 10.49
N GLU A 587 12.58 30.09 9.46
CA GLU A 587 12.50 31.49 9.04
C GLU A 587 11.06 31.89 8.69
N LYS A 588 10.33 31.04 7.94
CA LYS A 588 8.95 31.34 7.54
C LYS A 588 7.99 31.41 8.74
N ILE A 589 8.20 30.55 9.75
CA ILE A 589 7.38 30.51 10.96
C ILE A 589 7.73 31.66 11.91
N HIS A 590 9.01 31.98 12.07
CA HIS A 590 9.49 32.80 13.19
C HIS A 590 9.97 34.21 12.82
N SER A 591 10.40 34.47 11.57
CA SER A 591 10.89 35.80 11.16
C SER A 591 9.80 36.87 11.21
N ASN A 592 8.59 36.53 10.77
CA ASN A 592 7.41 37.38 10.85
C ASN A 592 6.22 36.59 11.38
N LYS A 593 5.72 36.98 12.56
CA LYS A 593 4.62 36.30 13.24
C LYS A 593 3.36 36.16 12.37
N HIS A 594 3.00 37.20 11.61
CA HIS A 594 1.80 37.15 10.76
C HIS A 594 1.98 36.20 9.58
N GLU A 595 3.18 36.16 8.98
CA GLU A 595 3.49 35.21 7.92
C GLU A 595 3.51 33.77 8.43
N GLY A 596 4.08 33.52 9.60
CA GLY A 596 4.13 32.18 10.20
C GLY A 596 2.75 31.63 10.53
N ILE A 597 1.86 32.47 11.10
CA ILE A 597 0.45 32.10 11.32
C ILE A 597 -0.25 31.80 10.00
N LYS A 598 -0.08 32.66 8.98
CA LYS A 598 -0.69 32.47 7.66
C LYS A 598 -0.17 31.20 6.97
N PHE A 599 1.12 30.90 7.11
CA PHE A 599 1.74 29.69 6.56
C PHE A 599 1.11 28.42 7.16
N VAL A 600 1.07 28.34 8.50
CA VAL A 600 0.43 27.21 9.21
C VAL A 600 -1.06 27.11 8.91
N GLU A 601 -1.78 28.23 8.89
CA GLU A 601 -3.21 28.25 8.55
C GLU A 601 -3.45 27.76 7.12
N THR A 602 -2.61 28.15 6.16
CA THR A 602 -2.72 27.72 4.75
C THR A 602 -2.52 26.21 4.62
N ILE A 603 -1.56 25.63 5.36
CA ILE A 603 -1.35 24.17 5.38
C ILE A 603 -2.61 23.46 5.86
N LEU A 604 -3.15 23.87 7.00
CA LEU A 604 -4.36 23.26 7.58
C LEU A 604 -5.58 23.46 6.67
N PHE A 605 -5.73 24.64 6.07
CA PHE A 605 -6.86 24.96 5.19
C PHE A 605 -6.79 24.26 3.82
N LYS A 606 -5.60 24.05 3.23
CA LYS A 606 -5.49 23.23 2.01
C LYS A 606 -5.98 21.80 2.26
N ARG A 607 -5.64 21.23 3.41
CA ARG A 607 -6.05 19.87 3.81
C ARG A 607 -7.55 19.79 4.06
N SER A 608 -8.14 20.81 4.67
CA SER A 608 -9.58 20.81 4.98
C SER A 608 -10.48 20.74 3.75
N LYS A 609 -10.04 21.27 2.59
CA LYS A 609 -10.78 21.18 1.32
C LYS A 609 -11.06 19.74 0.86
N PHE A 610 -10.19 18.80 1.25
CA PHE A 610 -10.29 17.40 0.86
C PHE A 610 -10.84 16.51 1.99
N GLN A 611 -11.26 17.10 3.11
CA GLN A 611 -11.83 16.36 4.24
C GLN A 611 -13.34 16.57 4.35
N SER A 612 -14.10 15.50 4.22
CA SER A 612 -15.58 15.52 4.31
C SER A 612 -16.11 15.96 5.68
N ASN A 613 -15.42 15.64 6.77
CA ASN A 613 -15.86 15.91 8.15
C ASN A 613 -15.50 17.32 8.68
N HIS A 614 -14.69 18.08 7.93
CA HIS A 614 -14.31 19.44 8.32
C HIS A 614 -15.46 20.42 8.04
N PRO A 615 -15.71 21.43 8.90
CA PRO A 615 -16.76 22.41 8.64
C PRO A 615 -16.45 23.24 7.37
N LYS A 616 -17.30 23.06 6.34
CA LYS A 616 -17.12 23.63 5.01
C LYS A 616 -16.96 25.16 5.06
N GLY A 617 -15.93 25.65 4.37
CA GLY A 617 -15.69 27.08 4.16
C GLY A 617 -15.08 27.84 5.34
N LEU A 618 -14.91 27.21 6.51
CA LEU A 618 -14.31 27.87 7.68
C LEU A 618 -12.79 27.74 7.71
N LYS A 619 -12.11 28.81 8.11
CA LYS A 619 -10.66 28.84 8.32
C LYS A 619 -10.27 28.25 9.68
N PRO A 620 -9.06 27.68 9.79
CA PRO A 620 -8.53 27.22 11.08
C PRO A 620 -8.56 28.27 12.20
N SER A 621 -8.30 29.56 11.89
CA SER A 621 -8.40 30.64 12.89
C SER A 621 -9.82 30.85 13.43
N GLU A 622 -10.85 30.67 12.60
CA GLU A 622 -12.26 30.76 13.03
C GLU A 622 -12.67 29.59 13.92
N ILE A 623 -12.07 28.42 13.69
CA ILE A 623 -12.33 27.19 14.44
C ILE A 623 -11.61 27.21 15.80
N LEU A 624 -10.37 27.67 15.85
CA LEU A 624 -9.54 27.68 17.06
C LEU A 624 -9.71 28.95 17.90
N GLY A 625 -10.14 30.06 17.30
CA GLY A 625 -9.95 31.38 17.87
C GLY A 625 -8.47 31.77 17.93
N ASP A 626 -8.14 32.78 18.73
CA ASP A 626 -6.74 33.21 18.90
C ASP A 626 -6.41 33.63 20.33
N LYS A 627 -5.14 33.46 20.72
CA LYS A 627 -4.59 33.91 22.00
C LYS A 627 -3.14 34.36 21.85
N SER A 628 -2.81 35.53 22.39
CA SER A 628 -1.45 36.06 22.24
C SER A 628 -0.43 35.32 23.11
N LEU A 629 0.81 35.17 22.61
CA LEU A 629 1.90 34.51 23.36
C LEU A 629 2.21 35.19 24.70
N VAL A 630 2.04 36.51 24.77
CA VAL A 630 2.23 37.29 26.00
C VAL A 630 1.19 36.91 27.05
N GLU A 631 -0.08 36.73 26.66
CA GLU A 631 -1.11 36.30 27.59
C GLU A 631 -0.93 34.86 28.04
N ILE A 632 -0.49 33.97 27.14
CA ILE A 632 -0.14 32.57 27.49
C ILE A 632 0.97 32.59 28.56
N ALA A 633 2.06 33.32 28.34
CA ALA A 633 3.15 33.43 29.31
C ALA A 633 2.70 34.06 30.64
N LYS A 634 1.83 35.09 30.62
CA LYS A 634 1.24 35.67 31.83
C LYS A 634 0.39 34.66 32.59
N ASN A 635 -0.43 33.87 31.90
CA ASN A 635 -1.29 32.87 32.52
C ASN A 635 -0.49 31.72 33.14
N ILE A 636 0.65 31.34 32.56
CA ILE A 636 1.60 30.39 33.16
C ILE A 636 2.19 30.94 34.46
N GLY A 637 2.59 32.22 34.48
CA GLY A 637 3.26 32.85 35.62
C GLY A 637 2.33 33.13 36.83
N LYS A 638 1.02 33.26 36.59
CA LYS A 638 0.03 33.54 37.65
C LYS A 638 -0.06 32.38 38.66
N PRO A 639 -0.01 32.65 39.98
CA PRO A 639 -0.43 31.68 40.98
C PRO A 639 -1.95 31.50 40.88
N GLY A 640 -2.43 30.26 40.69
CA GLY A 640 -3.86 29.99 40.45
C GLY A 640 -4.26 28.57 40.82
N LYS A 641 -5.58 28.33 40.95
CA LYS A 641 -6.15 26.99 41.21
C LYS A 641 -5.86 26.06 40.03
N ALA A 642 -5.75 24.75 40.28
CA ALA A 642 -5.48 23.76 39.22
C ALA A 642 -6.47 23.82 38.04
N SER A 643 -7.68 24.34 38.25
CA SER A 643 -8.69 24.59 37.19
C SER A 643 -8.29 25.67 36.20
N GLU A 644 -7.59 26.73 36.63
CA GLU A 644 -7.19 27.86 35.76
C GLU A 644 -6.00 27.50 34.86
N LYS A 645 -5.21 26.50 35.25
CA LYS A 645 -4.14 25.93 34.40
C LYS A 645 -4.65 25.05 33.27
N LYS A 646 -5.97 24.78 33.21
CA LYS A 646 -6.59 23.94 32.18
C LYS A 646 -6.90 24.67 30.88
N GLU A 647 -6.60 25.97 30.76
CA GLU A 647 -6.96 26.80 29.59
C GLU A 647 -5.76 27.60 29.04
N ILE A 648 -4.53 27.13 29.28
CA ILE A 648 -3.31 27.89 28.97
C ILE A 648 -3.05 27.95 27.46
N TYR A 649 -3.05 26.81 26.78
CA TYR A 649 -2.67 26.70 25.36
C TYR A 649 -3.91 26.56 24.47
N HIS A 650 -4.22 27.60 23.69
CA HIS A 650 -5.31 27.60 22.73
C HIS A 650 -5.13 28.67 21.64
N GLY A 651 -5.81 28.51 20.51
CA GLY A 651 -5.84 29.47 19.40
C GLY A 651 -4.78 29.26 18.31
N ILE A 652 -4.96 29.95 17.18
CA ILE A 652 -4.09 29.82 15.99
C ILE A 652 -2.66 30.32 16.24
N THR A 653 -2.46 31.36 17.05
CA THR A 653 -1.12 31.80 17.44
C THR A 653 -0.38 30.73 18.25
N ALA A 654 -1.08 30.01 19.15
CA ALA A 654 -0.47 28.97 19.96
C ALA A 654 -0.03 27.78 19.11
N ILE A 655 -0.87 27.34 18.16
CA ILE A 655 -0.56 26.18 17.31
C ILE A 655 0.56 26.49 16.31
N ALA A 656 0.64 27.73 15.81
CA ALA A 656 1.76 28.16 14.98
C ALA A 656 3.06 28.23 15.78
N SER A 657 3.01 28.74 17.03
CA SER A 657 4.22 28.98 17.83
C SER A 657 4.77 27.75 18.54
N VAL A 658 3.97 26.70 18.72
CA VAL A 658 4.46 25.39 19.20
C VAL A 658 5.23 24.64 18.10
N CYS A 659 4.98 24.98 16.83
CA CYS A 659 5.73 24.44 15.70
C CYS A 659 7.15 25.00 15.71
N VAL A 660 8.13 24.13 15.87
CA VAL A 660 9.55 24.47 15.76
C VAL A 660 10.12 23.85 14.48
N GLY A 661 9.32 23.78 13.41
CA GLY A 661 9.70 23.21 12.11
C GLY A 661 9.20 21.77 11.84
N ASP A 662 8.60 21.07 12.81
CA ASP A 662 7.84 19.84 12.54
C ASP A 662 6.36 20.18 12.30
N ILE A 663 5.96 20.14 11.02
CA ILE A 663 4.59 20.42 10.57
C ILE A 663 3.65 19.25 10.91
N GLY A 664 4.18 18.03 11.04
CA GLY A 664 3.41 16.83 11.36
C GLY A 664 2.74 16.91 12.73
N ASP A 665 3.42 17.46 13.74
CA ASP A 665 2.82 17.67 15.06
C ASP A 665 1.68 18.71 15.04
N VAL A 666 1.81 19.76 14.22
CA VAL A 666 0.77 20.79 14.06
C VAL A 666 -0.51 20.16 13.48
N ILE A 667 -0.36 19.38 12.41
CA ILE A 667 -1.47 18.65 11.78
C ILE A 667 -2.10 17.67 12.77
N THR A 668 -1.26 16.95 13.53
CA THR A 668 -1.68 15.96 14.54
C THR A 668 -2.50 16.61 15.65
N LEU A 669 -2.04 17.76 16.14
CA LEU A 669 -2.69 18.52 17.21
C LEU A 669 -4.00 19.14 16.74
N TYR A 670 -4.03 19.71 15.53
CA TYR A 670 -5.25 20.28 14.95
C TYR A 670 -6.36 19.22 14.81
N GLU A 671 -6.03 18.02 14.33
CA GLU A 671 -6.97 16.90 14.24
C GLU A 671 -7.53 16.50 15.62
N MET A 672 -6.69 16.46 16.67
CA MET A 672 -7.17 16.17 18.03
C MET A 672 -8.18 17.20 18.51
N ILE A 673 -7.89 18.47 18.25
CA ILE A 673 -8.78 19.57 18.62
C ILE A 673 -10.10 19.44 17.86
N LEU A 674 -10.07 19.19 16.55
CA LEU A 674 -11.28 19.03 15.72
C LEU A 674 -12.17 17.88 16.20
N LYS A 675 -11.60 16.75 16.63
CA LYS A 675 -12.36 15.61 17.16
C LYS A 675 -13.11 15.91 18.44
N ARG A 676 -12.71 16.94 19.20
CA ARG A 676 -13.41 17.40 20.42
C ARG A 676 -14.52 18.42 20.14
N ARG A 677 -14.81 18.72 18.87
CA ARG A 677 -15.85 19.67 18.47
C ARG A 677 -17.25 19.15 18.81
N ASN A 678 -17.93 19.84 19.72
CA ASN A 678 -19.33 19.59 20.10
C ASN A 678 -20.31 20.64 19.52
N GLY A 679 -20.08 21.10 18.29
CA GLY A 679 -20.95 22.06 17.57
C GLY A 679 -20.76 23.54 17.94
N LYS A 680 -20.02 23.87 19.01
CA LYS A 680 -19.70 25.26 19.39
C LYS A 680 -18.36 25.69 18.79
N LEU A 681 -18.33 26.85 18.12
CA LEU A 681 -17.13 27.47 17.55
C LEU A 681 -16.93 28.90 18.11
N PRO A 682 -15.68 29.34 18.37
CA PRO A 682 -14.45 28.54 18.35
C PRO A 682 -14.48 27.43 19.42
N ILE A 683 -13.70 26.36 19.22
CA ILE A 683 -13.64 25.22 20.14
C ILE A 683 -13.15 25.71 21.52
N PRO A 684 -13.76 25.31 22.64
CA PRO A 684 -13.40 25.84 23.97
C PRO A 684 -11.91 25.71 24.32
N ALA A 685 -11.35 26.73 24.97
CA ALA A 685 -9.93 26.78 25.34
C ALA A 685 -9.48 25.59 26.19
N ARG A 686 -10.37 25.07 27.05
CA ARG A 686 -10.11 23.90 27.88
C ARG A 686 -9.87 22.64 27.06
N ASP A 687 -10.72 22.40 26.06
CA ASP A 687 -10.63 21.21 25.20
C ASP A 687 -9.36 21.27 24.34
N GLN A 688 -9.03 22.45 23.82
CA GLN A 688 -7.78 22.69 23.10
C GLN A 688 -6.56 22.39 23.98
N ASN A 689 -6.50 22.98 25.17
CA ASN A 689 -5.37 22.83 26.08
C ASN A 689 -5.14 21.38 26.51
N GLU A 690 -6.22 20.60 26.69
CA GLU A 690 -6.11 19.18 27.00
C GLU A 690 -5.44 18.39 25.86
N CYS A 691 -5.76 18.70 24.60
CA CYS A 691 -5.08 18.10 23.45
C CYS A 691 -3.57 18.39 23.41
N TYR A 692 -3.16 19.60 23.78
CA TYR A 692 -1.73 19.95 23.88
C TYR A 692 -1.02 19.07 24.92
N LEU A 693 -1.62 18.90 26.10
CA LEU A 693 -1.05 18.11 27.19
C LEU A 693 -1.01 16.62 26.84
N GLU A 694 -2.08 16.09 26.25
CA GLU A 694 -2.18 14.70 25.80
C GLU A 694 -1.08 14.38 24.76
N LEU A 695 -0.91 15.25 23.76
CA LEU A 695 0.11 15.06 22.73
C LEU A 695 1.54 15.19 23.32
N SER A 696 1.76 16.15 24.21
CA SER A 696 3.04 16.37 24.91
C SER A 696 3.49 15.13 25.67
N ASN A 697 2.60 14.55 26.48
CA ASN A 697 2.94 13.39 27.29
C ASN A 697 3.15 12.13 26.44
N SER A 698 2.34 11.93 25.39
CA SER A 698 2.54 10.83 24.44
C SER A 698 3.95 10.87 23.84
N ARG A 699 4.42 12.05 23.43
CA ARG A 699 5.75 12.24 22.84
C ARG A 699 6.88 12.01 23.86
N LEU A 700 6.71 12.43 25.12
CA LEU A 700 7.72 12.23 26.16
C LEU A 700 7.95 10.74 26.48
N PHE A 701 6.92 9.93 26.45
CA PHE A 701 7.06 8.50 26.65
C PHE A 701 7.71 7.78 25.49
N ASP A 702 7.39 8.17 24.26
CA ASP A 702 8.08 7.62 23.09
C ASP A 702 9.60 7.79 23.22
N ILE A 703 10.02 8.93 23.76
CA ILE A 703 11.43 9.20 24.07
C ILE A 703 11.93 8.33 25.23
N ASN A 704 11.21 8.29 26.36
CA ASN A 704 11.64 7.55 27.55
C ASN A 704 11.79 6.05 27.28
N ARG A 705 10.90 5.46 26.46
CA ARG A 705 10.98 4.05 26.05
C ARG A 705 12.20 3.75 25.19
N ARG A 706 12.65 4.71 24.37
CA ARG A 706 13.87 4.55 23.55
C ARG A 706 15.13 4.61 24.41
N ASP A 707 15.24 5.65 25.23
CA ASP A 707 16.33 5.83 26.20
C ASP A 707 15.90 6.83 27.28
N GLY A 708 15.92 6.40 28.54
CA GLY A 708 15.52 7.26 29.67
C GLY A 708 16.39 8.51 29.84
N LYS A 709 17.64 8.51 29.35
CA LYS A 709 18.48 9.72 29.34
C LYS A 709 17.89 10.82 28.46
N LEU A 710 17.30 10.46 27.33
CA LEU A 710 16.69 11.42 26.40
C LEU A 710 15.50 12.13 27.06
N TYR A 711 14.70 11.40 27.86
CA TYR A 711 13.63 11.98 28.67
C TYR A 711 14.18 12.97 29.70
N ASP A 712 15.26 12.61 30.40
CA ASP A 712 15.90 13.48 31.40
C ASP A 712 16.36 14.82 30.79
N PHE A 713 16.87 14.83 29.54
CA PHE A 713 17.22 16.07 28.83
C PHE A 713 15.99 16.95 28.56
N ALA A 714 14.93 16.37 28.00
CA ALA A 714 13.71 17.11 27.68
C ALA A 714 13.04 17.68 28.94
N GLU A 715 12.93 16.86 30.00
CA GLU A 715 12.34 17.27 31.27
C GLU A 715 13.16 18.34 31.99
N SER A 716 14.49 18.17 32.08
CA SER A 716 15.35 19.12 32.78
C SER A 716 15.41 20.49 32.07
N PHE A 717 15.42 20.51 30.74
CA PHE A 717 15.33 21.73 29.94
C PHE A 717 14.01 22.46 30.17
N ALA A 718 12.88 21.75 30.05
CA ALA A 718 11.55 22.32 30.25
C ALA A 718 11.37 22.88 31.68
N ASN A 719 11.87 22.16 32.69
CA ASN A 719 11.85 22.62 34.08
C ASN A 719 12.68 23.89 34.30
N ALA A 720 13.83 24.03 33.64
CA ALA A 720 14.65 25.25 33.70
C ALA A 720 13.91 26.44 33.06
N ALA A 721 13.38 26.24 31.84
CA ALA A 721 12.64 27.25 31.10
C ALA A 721 11.40 27.75 31.88
N HIS A 722 10.59 26.83 32.43
CA HIS A 722 9.43 27.16 33.26
C HIS A 722 9.84 27.95 34.51
N SER A 723 10.88 27.50 35.22
CA SER A 723 11.35 28.15 36.45
C SER A 723 11.77 29.60 36.21
N LEU A 724 12.49 29.86 35.10
CA LEU A 724 12.95 31.20 34.72
C LEU A 724 11.79 32.12 34.29
N LEU A 725 10.78 31.57 33.62
CA LEU A 725 9.55 32.29 33.27
C LEU A 725 8.82 32.75 34.54
N VAL A 726 8.56 31.84 35.48
CA VAL A 726 7.88 32.15 36.75
C VAL A 726 8.68 33.16 37.58
N GLN A 727 10.01 33.02 37.65
CA GLN A 727 10.87 33.99 38.33
C GLN A 727 10.78 35.38 37.69
N SER A 728 10.82 35.46 36.36
CA SER A 728 10.69 36.74 35.64
C SER A 728 9.31 37.38 35.83
N PHE A 729 8.24 36.58 35.87
CA PHE A 729 6.89 37.05 36.15
C PHE A 729 6.78 37.64 37.56
N LYS A 730 7.26 36.91 38.58
CA LYS A 730 7.29 37.42 39.97
C LYS A 730 8.09 38.72 40.08
N ALA A 731 9.23 38.80 39.40
CA ALA A 731 10.05 40.01 39.36
C ALA A 731 9.35 41.17 38.62
N SER A 732 8.53 40.89 37.60
CA SER A 732 7.75 41.91 36.91
C SER A 732 6.60 42.48 37.77
N GLN A 733 6.07 41.68 38.72
CA GLN A 733 5.03 42.16 39.65
C GLN A 733 5.58 43.00 40.79
N SER A 734 6.80 42.73 41.26
CA SER A 734 7.40 43.44 42.40
C SER A 734 7.97 44.83 42.05
N LYS A 735 8.19 45.13 40.75
CA LYS A 735 8.64 46.45 40.27
C LYS A 735 7.89 46.88 38.99
N PRO A 736 6.62 47.29 39.07
CA PRO A 736 5.78 47.57 37.89
C PRO A 736 6.25 48.77 37.04
N LYS A 737 7.14 49.63 37.54
CA LYS A 737 7.74 50.76 36.78
C LYS A 737 8.85 50.32 35.81
N ASP A 738 9.49 49.18 36.04
CA ASP A 738 10.36 48.54 35.05
C ASP A 738 9.49 47.54 34.27
N LYS A 739 9.10 47.82 33.02
CA LYS A 739 8.46 46.83 32.12
C LYS A 739 9.44 45.68 31.83
N ARG A 740 9.70 44.79 32.80
CA ARG A 740 10.59 43.64 32.64
C ARG A 740 9.94 42.60 31.75
N ARG A 741 10.61 42.25 30.65
CA ARG A 741 10.20 41.18 29.73
C ARG A 741 10.10 39.84 30.45
N LEU A 742 9.05 39.07 30.16
CA LEU A 742 8.93 37.68 30.62
C LEU A 742 9.93 36.82 29.88
N ARG A 743 10.79 36.12 30.63
CA ARG A 743 11.82 35.24 30.06
C ARG A 743 11.18 33.95 29.55
N GLN A 744 11.43 33.61 28.29
CA GLN A 744 10.93 32.40 27.63
C GLN A 744 12.08 31.72 26.87
N TYR A 745 12.71 30.75 27.53
CA TYR A 745 13.83 29.98 26.97
C TYR A 745 13.31 28.87 26.06
N SER A 746 13.76 28.86 24.81
CA SER A 746 13.31 27.90 23.78
C SER A 746 14.44 27.42 22.87
N SER A 747 15.69 27.85 23.11
CA SER A 747 16.86 27.40 22.34
C SER A 747 18.11 27.28 23.24
N ILE A 748 19.12 26.58 22.75
CA ILE A 748 20.42 26.39 23.38
C ILE A 748 21.54 26.42 22.34
N PHE A 749 22.60 27.17 22.62
CA PHE A 749 23.79 27.24 21.79
C PHE A 749 24.88 26.41 22.45
N ILE A 750 25.46 25.49 21.70
CA ILE A 750 26.46 24.53 22.18
C ILE A 750 27.77 24.78 21.42
N ASN A 751 28.87 24.88 22.16
CA ASN A 751 30.21 24.99 21.57
C ASN A 751 31.18 23.95 22.19
N ILE A 752 31.54 22.95 21.40
CA ILE A 752 32.40 21.82 21.81
C ILE A 752 33.87 22.28 21.75
N THR A 753 34.42 22.61 22.91
CA THR A 753 35.73 23.26 23.05
C THR A 753 36.74 22.47 23.88
N SER A 754 36.29 21.54 24.74
CA SER A 754 37.13 20.69 25.60
C SER A 754 36.64 19.24 25.62
N GLY A 755 37.37 18.36 26.32
CA GLY A 755 36.97 16.97 26.57
C GLY A 755 37.05 16.05 25.35
N ASP A 756 36.35 14.92 25.44
CA ASP A 756 36.19 13.99 24.31
C ASP A 756 35.18 14.56 23.30
N LYS A 757 35.72 15.12 22.21
CA LYS A 757 34.93 15.82 21.19
C LYS A 757 34.08 14.87 20.36
N GLU A 758 34.54 13.64 20.12
CA GLU A 758 33.78 12.66 19.33
C GLU A 758 32.58 12.15 20.12
N LYS A 759 32.80 11.79 21.40
CA LYS A 759 31.72 11.39 22.31
C LYS A 759 30.68 12.49 22.46
N GLN A 760 31.11 13.74 22.70
CA GLN A 760 30.18 14.87 22.84
C GLN A 760 29.39 15.14 21.55
N ASN A 761 30.05 15.11 20.39
CA ASN A 761 29.38 15.23 19.09
C ASN A 761 28.34 14.11 18.89
N SER A 762 28.67 12.87 19.22
CA SER A 762 27.74 11.74 19.13
C SER A 762 26.54 11.92 20.07
N GLN A 763 26.75 12.41 21.30
CA GLN A 763 25.66 12.66 22.24
C GLN A 763 24.74 13.80 21.77
N VAL A 764 25.31 14.90 21.25
CA VAL A 764 24.51 16.02 20.70
C VAL A 764 23.71 15.56 19.47
N ARG A 765 24.31 14.77 18.56
CA ARG A 765 23.60 14.17 17.42
C ARG A 765 22.45 13.29 17.88
N ALA A 766 22.65 12.45 18.89
CA ALA A 766 21.60 11.62 19.44
C ALA A 766 20.40 12.43 19.96
N LEU A 767 20.61 13.64 20.50
CA LEU A 767 19.52 14.53 20.92
C LEU A 767 18.72 15.11 19.75
N ILE A 768 19.39 15.36 18.63
CA ILE A 768 18.78 15.83 17.38
C ILE A 768 18.02 14.67 16.71
N ASP A 769 18.65 13.49 16.59
CA ASP A 769 18.06 12.26 16.04
C ASP A 769 16.81 11.82 16.84
N ALA A 770 16.84 12.01 18.16
CA ALA A 770 15.70 11.79 19.04
C ALA A 770 14.56 12.80 18.84
N GLY A 771 14.83 13.92 18.15
CA GLY A 771 13.87 14.98 17.87
C GLY A 771 13.58 15.90 19.06
N ILE A 772 14.41 15.88 20.12
CA ILE A 772 14.26 16.77 21.29
C ILE A 772 14.58 18.21 20.91
N PHE A 773 15.69 18.36 20.17
CA PHE A 773 16.16 19.63 19.68
C PHE A 773 16.20 19.61 18.16
N ASN A 774 15.86 20.75 17.58
CA ASN A 774 15.93 21.00 16.15
C ASN A 774 17.19 21.79 15.85
N PHE A 775 17.97 21.32 14.89
CA PHE A 775 19.14 22.04 14.41
C PHE A 775 18.68 23.26 13.59
N SER A 776 19.14 24.44 13.99
CA SER A 776 18.80 25.74 13.36
C SER A 776 20.04 26.43 12.75
N GLY A 777 21.05 25.63 12.40
CA GLY A 777 22.32 26.06 11.80
C GLY A 777 23.51 26.10 12.78
N GLY A 778 24.70 26.32 12.22
CA GLY A 778 25.83 26.95 12.91
C GLY A 778 25.85 28.45 12.57
N PRO A 779 26.62 29.32 13.25
CA PRO A 779 26.83 30.65 12.72
C PRO A 779 27.37 30.50 11.29
N GLU A 780 26.80 31.26 10.35
CA GLU A 780 27.35 31.45 9.01
C GLU A 780 28.87 31.47 9.12
N ALA A 781 29.57 30.84 8.18
CA ALA A 781 31.01 31.00 8.03
C ALA A 781 31.29 32.50 8.00
N SER A 782 31.52 33.09 9.17
CA SER A 782 31.76 34.50 9.28
C SER A 782 32.99 34.70 8.43
N ARG A 783 32.98 35.71 7.57
CA ARG A 783 34.15 36.17 6.81
C ARG A 783 35.33 36.56 7.72
N THR A 784 35.30 36.21 9.00
CA THR A 784 36.29 36.40 10.04
C THR A 784 36.57 35.07 10.75
N ASN A 785 37.27 34.16 10.06
CA ASN A 785 38.14 33.15 10.67
C ASN A 785 39.31 33.82 11.43
N ARG A 786 39.04 34.69 12.40
CA ARG A 786 40.08 35.38 13.19
C ARG A 786 40.29 34.79 14.59
N GLN A 787 39.60 33.70 14.97
CA GLN A 787 39.72 33.13 16.32
C GLN A 787 39.83 31.59 16.39
N GLY A 788 40.25 30.89 15.32
CA GLY A 788 40.70 29.50 15.42
C GLY A 788 39.68 28.46 15.92
N VAL A 789 38.38 28.76 15.92
CA VAL A 789 37.33 27.81 16.33
C VAL A 789 36.80 27.08 15.09
N ASN A 790 36.82 25.74 15.11
CA ASN A 790 36.35 24.91 14.00
C ASN A 790 34.81 24.96 13.92
N PRO A 791 34.20 25.40 12.79
CA PRO A 791 32.74 25.54 12.64
C PRO A 791 31.95 24.25 12.92
N GLN A 792 32.60 23.08 12.76
CA GLN A 792 32.00 21.77 13.01
C GLN A 792 31.66 21.49 14.48
N ASN A 793 32.08 22.35 15.41
CA ASN A 793 31.89 22.16 16.85
C ASN A 793 30.83 23.12 17.46
N GLN A 794 30.08 23.86 16.63
CA GLN A 794 29.08 24.83 17.08
C GLN A 794 27.68 24.44 16.62
N PHE A 795 26.74 24.34 17.56
CA PHE A 795 25.36 23.94 17.30
C PHE A 795 24.37 24.96 17.84
N LYS A 796 23.47 25.45 16.97
CA LYS A 796 22.30 26.24 17.36
C LYS A 796 21.08 25.33 17.42
N LEU A 797 20.61 25.02 18.64
CA LEU A 797 19.55 24.05 18.86
C LEU A 797 18.27 24.73 19.36
N SER A 798 17.15 24.50 18.69
CA SER A 798 15.83 24.96 19.11
C SER A 798 15.09 23.83 19.81
N PHE A 799 14.64 24.05 21.05
CA PHE A 799 13.92 23.05 21.82
C PHE A 799 12.52 22.86 21.25
N ARG A 800 12.12 21.61 20.99
CA ARG A 800 10.78 21.29 20.52
C ARG A 800 9.78 21.50 21.67
N LYS A 801 9.15 22.67 21.67
CA LYS A 801 8.33 23.19 22.79
C LYS A 801 7.24 22.23 23.24
N LEU A 802 6.73 21.39 22.35
CA LEU A 802 5.74 20.35 22.66
C LEU A 802 6.17 19.47 23.85
N TYR A 803 7.46 19.12 23.99
CA TYR A 803 7.94 18.34 25.15
C TYR A 803 7.86 19.09 26.48
N GLY A 804 7.81 20.43 26.46
CA GLY A 804 7.76 21.25 27.66
C GLY A 804 6.35 21.74 28.01
N VAL A 805 5.35 21.54 27.16
CA VAL A 805 3.98 22.04 27.38
C VAL A 805 3.42 21.51 28.71
N ASN A 806 3.66 20.25 29.06
CA ASN A 806 3.23 19.66 30.32
C ASN A 806 3.91 20.27 31.57
N LYS A 807 5.10 20.86 31.41
CA LYS A 807 5.80 21.65 32.43
C LYS A 807 5.43 23.13 32.40
N HIS A 808 4.48 23.52 31.56
CA HIS A 808 4.00 24.90 31.45
C HIS A 808 5.09 25.88 30.99
N ILE A 809 5.79 25.59 29.88
CA ILE A 809 6.75 26.53 29.30
C ILE A 809 6.08 27.61 28.44
N GLY A 810 6.76 28.74 28.26
CA GLY A 810 6.34 29.77 27.30
C GLY A 810 6.51 29.32 25.85
N LEU A 811 5.74 29.90 24.93
CA LEU A 811 5.77 29.57 23.51
C LEU A 811 6.54 30.58 22.63
N ALA A 812 7.02 31.71 23.19
CA ALA A 812 7.79 32.68 22.40
C ALA A 812 9.28 32.30 22.29
N ASN A 813 9.92 32.67 21.16
CA ASN A 813 11.35 32.51 20.93
C ASN A 813 12.15 33.72 21.44
N ALA A 814 12.17 33.92 22.75
CA ALA A 814 12.68 35.15 23.36
C ALA A 814 14.10 35.02 23.93
N ASP A 815 14.43 33.87 24.52
CA ASP A 815 15.67 33.63 25.26
C ASP A 815 16.34 32.30 24.85
N ARG A 816 17.65 32.21 25.07
CA ARG A 816 18.49 31.05 24.76
C ARG A 816 19.43 30.70 25.91
N PHE A 817 19.76 29.42 26.05
CA PHE A 817 20.88 28.95 26.89
C PHE A 817 22.17 28.92 26.08
N GLU A 818 23.31 29.01 26.74
CA GLU A 818 24.63 28.89 26.12
C GLU A 818 25.48 27.94 26.97
N LEU A 819 26.05 26.89 26.35
CA LEU A 819 26.92 25.90 27.00
C LEU A 819 28.20 25.68 26.20
N SER A 820 29.33 25.63 26.92
CA SER A 820 30.64 25.32 26.37
C SER A 820 31.56 24.72 27.44
N GLY A 821 32.62 24.03 27.02
CA GLY A 821 33.63 23.48 27.91
C GLY A 821 33.08 22.48 28.93
N HIS A 822 33.58 22.52 30.17
CA HIS A 822 33.15 21.63 31.25
C HIS A 822 31.64 21.70 31.56
N ALA A 823 30.99 22.85 31.32
CA ALA A 823 29.55 22.98 31.54
C ALA A 823 28.71 22.14 30.56
N LEU A 824 29.21 21.98 29.32
CA LEU A 824 28.60 21.12 28.32
C LEU A 824 28.81 19.64 28.66
N GLU A 825 30.04 19.26 29.03
CA GLU A 825 30.38 17.89 29.45
C GLU A 825 29.50 17.45 30.63
N ASP A 826 29.37 18.29 31.66
CA ASP A 826 28.54 18.01 32.83
C ASP A 826 27.05 17.89 32.47
N TRP A 827 26.55 18.72 31.54
CA TRP A 827 25.17 18.61 31.06
C TRP A 827 24.90 17.33 30.29
N LEU A 828 25.84 16.91 29.42
CA LEU A 828 25.70 15.71 28.58
C LEU A 828 25.84 14.42 29.39
N ASP A 829 26.72 14.38 30.40
CA ASP A 829 26.93 13.20 31.24
C ASP A 829 25.90 13.09 32.39
N ASN A 830 25.32 14.22 32.85
CA ASN A 830 24.36 14.26 33.96
C ASN A 830 23.02 14.92 33.59
N PRO A 831 22.23 14.39 32.64
CA PRO A 831 21.01 15.03 32.15
C PRO A 831 19.95 15.30 33.24
N LYS A 832 19.87 14.45 34.28
CA LYS A 832 18.96 14.66 35.43
C LYS A 832 19.23 15.96 36.20
N LYS A 833 20.50 16.37 36.27
CA LYS A 833 20.92 17.63 36.91
C LYS A 833 20.83 18.82 35.96
N GLY A 834 20.35 18.62 34.73
CA GLY A 834 20.36 19.63 33.67
C GLY A 834 19.70 20.96 34.05
N LYS A 835 18.65 20.94 34.87
CA LYS A 835 17.99 22.17 35.36
C LYS A 835 18.96 23.07 36.14
N GLU A 836 19.72 22.49 37.05
CA GLU A 836 20.66 23.21 37.91
C GLU A 836 21.83 23.74 37.09
N ILE A 837 22.35 22.92 36.16
CA ILE A 837 23.45 23.26 35.27
C ILE A 837 23.07 24.44 34.36
N LEU A 838 21.93 24.35 33.65
CA LEU A 838 21.43 25.39 32.77
C LEU A 838 21.16 26.71 33.52
N THR A 839 20.60 26.64 34.73
CA THR A 839 20.30 27.84 35.52
C THR A 839 21.56 28.47 36.13
N ARG A 840 22.57 27.67 36.51
CA ARG A 840 23.84 28.16 37.07
C ARG A 840 24.64 28.94 36.02
N ASN A 841 24.71 28.43 34.80
CA ASN A 841 25.51 29.04 33.72
C ASN A 841 24.95 30.38 33.22
N LEU A 842 23.69 30.72 33.56
CA LEU A 842 23.15 32.06 33.34
C LEU A 842 23.68 33.10 34.34
N LYS A 843 24.16 32.68 35.51
CA LYS A 843 24.63 33.58 36.58
C LYS A 843 26.09 34.02 36.39
N SER A 844 26.87 33.33 35.55
CA SER A 844 28.26 33.69 35.23
C SER A 844 28.38 34.70 34.07
N ILE A 845 27.29 34.96 33.34
CA ILE A 845 27.25 35.86 32.17
C ILE A 845 26.55 37.19 32.55
N THR A 846 26.83 37.72 33.74
CA THR A 846 26.54 39.13 34.06
C THR A 846 27.75 39.97 33.73
N GLY A 847 28.05 40.07 32.43
CA GLY A 847 28.95 41.06 31.85
C GLY A 847 28.19 41.78 30.74
N ASP A 848 28.05 43.10 30.87
CA ASP A 848 27.29 43.99 29.99
C ASP A 848 27.47 43.67 28.50
N SER A 849 26.40 43.22 27.85
CA SER A 849 26.25 43.27 26.40
C SER A 849 24.85 43.80 26.08
N LYS A 850 24.78 45.13 25.93
CA LYS A 850 23.61 45.82 25.38
C LYS A 850 23.59 45.61 23.88
N GLU A 851 22.92 44.55 23.41
CA GLU A 851 22.42 44.53 22.03
C GLU A 851 21.02 45.15 22.01
N GLN A 852 20.93 46.34 21.42
CA GLN A 852 19.69 47.05 21.15
C GLN A 852 18.91 46.33 20.05
N VAL A 853 17.83 45.64 20.42
CA VAL A 853 16.76 45.28 19.48
C VAL A 853 15.80 46.46 19.42
N LYS A 854 15.60 47.01 18.22
CA LYS A 854 14.66 48.10 17.94
C LYS A 854 13.25 47.74 18.41
N ILE A 855 12.70 48.61 19.26
CA ILE A 855 11.29 48.60 19.65
C ILE A 855 10.57 49.42 18.58
N GLU A 856 9.65 48.79 17.84
CA GLU A 856 8.67 49.51 17.03
C GLU A 856 7.43 49.82 17.87
N ASP A 857 6.92 51.03 17.68
CA ASP A 857 5.97 51.74 18.53
C ASP A 857 4.55 51.14 18.56
N GLU A 858 3.88 51.39 19.69
CA GLU A 858 2.44 51.26 19.88
C GLU A 858 1.68 52.24 18.98
N TYR A 859 0.75 51.78 18.11
CA TYR A 859 -0.32 52.65 17.61
C TYR A 859 -1.68 51.94 17.47
N ILE A 860 -2.61 52.47 18.27
CA ILE A 860 -4.03 52.82 18.05
C ILE A 860 -4.88 51.90 17.14
N VAL A 861 -5.84 51.26 17.80
CA VAL A 861 -7.03 50.63 17.24
C VAL A 861 -7.98 51.70 16.66
N PRO A 862 -8.43 51.61 15.40
CA PRO A 862 -9.69 52.22 15.00
C PRO A 862 -10.81 51.21 15.24
N SER A 863 -11.70 51.54 16.17
CA SER A 863 -13.06 51.05 16.13
C SER A 863 -13.79 51.73 14.96
N VAL A 864 -14.71 51.01 14.31
CA VAL A 864 -16.10 51.43 13.98
C VAL A 864 -16.64 50.66 12.74
N ASN A 865 -17.77 50.00 13.01
CA ASN A 865 -18.94 49.66 12.20
C ASN A 865 -18.89 48.69 11.00
N SER A 866 -19.63 47.59 11.24
CA SER A 866 -20.62 46.99 10.36
C SER A 866 -21.14 47.86 9.22
N GLY A 867 -20.86 47.44 7.99
CA GLY A 867 -21.58 47.82 6.79
C GLY A 867 -21.85 46.57 5.97
N PHE A 868 -23.07 46.04 6.08
CA PHE A 868 -23.61 45.08 5.12
C PHE A 868 -23.76 45.81 3.78
N GLN A 869 -23.19 45.25 2.72
CA GLN A 869 -23.59 45.59 1.35
C GLN A 869 -23.86 44.30 0.59
N GLN A 870 -25.17 44.01 0.46
CA GLN A 870 -25.69 43.04 -0.49
C GLN A 870 -25.28 43.46 -1.91
N SER A 871 -24.77 42.52 -2.69
CA SER A 871 -24.95 42.55 -4.13
C SER A 871 -26.03 41.52 -4.48
N LEU A 872 -27.24 42.03 -4.71
CA LEU A 872 -28.21 41.45 -5.63
C LEU A 872 -27.58 41.48 -7.02
N PHE A 873 -27.52 40.35 -7.72
CA PHE A 873 -28.14 40.14 -9.05
C PHE A 873 -27.80 38.73 -9.56
N GLU A 874 -28.84 37.91 -9.52
CA GLU A 874 -29.29 36.96 -10.52
C GLU A 874 -28.37 35.80 -10.94
N GLU A 875 -28.67 34.68 -10.30
CA GLU A 875 -28.46 33.30 -10.73
C GLU A 875 -28.79 33.11 -12.23
N PRO A 876 -27.88 32.54 -13.04
CA PRO A 876 -28.30 31.66 -14.10
C PRO A 876 -28.72 30.36 -13.43
N HIS A 877 -30.00 30.02 -13.53
CA HIS A 877 -30.54 28.70 -13.23
C HIS A 877 -29.73 27.63 -13.96
N MET A 878 -28.70 27.11 -13.30
CA MET A 878 -28.17 25.79 -13.60
C MET A 878 -29.25 24.82 -13.14
N ILE A 879 -29.96 24.32 -14.14
CA ILE A 879 -30.81 23.15 -14.11
C ILE A 879 -30.21 22.19 -13.09
N LYS A 880 -30.99 21.88 -12.05
CA LYS A 880 -30.78 20.67 -11.26
C LYS A 880 -30.85 19.52 -12.26
N SER A 881 -29.70 19.12 -12.80
CA SER A 881 -29.52 17.73 -13.13
C SER A 881 -29.75 17.02 -11.81
N ASP A 882 -30.83 16.24 -11.74
CA ASP A 882 -30.92 15.14 -10.80
C ASP A 882 -29.57 14.40 -10.88
N ASP A 883 -28.68 14.69 -9.93
CA ASP A 883 -27.42 13.98 -9.83
C ASP A 883 -27.78 12.53 -9.57
N GLY A 884 -27.52 11.74 -10.61
CA GLY A 884 -27.75 10.32 -10.71
C GLY A 884 -27.45 9.62 -9.39
N GLY A 885 -28.46 8.93 -8.88
CA GLY A 885 -28.23 7.91 -7.88
C GLY A 885 -27.15 6.98 -8.39
N GLU A 886 -25.95 7.08 -7.81
CA GLU A 886 -24.91 6.07 -7.97
C GLU A 886 -25.56 4.72 -7.69
N TYR A 887 -25.54 3.84 -8.69
CA TYR A 887 -25.92 2.44 -8.54
C TYR A 887 -24.90 1.81 -7.58
N LYS A 888 -25.18 1.83 -6.28
CA LYS A 888 -24.38 1.10 -5.30
C LYS A 888 -24.69 -0.37 -5.46
N ILE A 889 -23.73 -1.10 -6.03
CA ILE A 889 -23.66 -2.55 -5.83
C ILE A 889 -23.71 -2.78 -4.31
N ASP A 890 -24.61 -3.65 -3.88
CA ASP A 890 -24.89 -3.84 -2.47
C ASP A 890 -23.63 -4.36 -1.79
N LYS A 891 -23.05 -3.53 -0.91
CA LYS A 891 -21.78 -3.85 -0.25
C LYS A 891 -21.89 -5.18 0.51
N GLU A 892 -23.08 -5.48 1.02
CA GLU A 892 -23.41 -6.72 1.72
C GLU A 892 -23.28 -7.97 0.82
N GLU A 893 -23.64 -7.88 -0.46
CA GLU A 893 -23.51 -8.99 -1.41
C GLU A 893 -22.05 -9.30 -1.74
N ILE A 894 -21.22 -8.27 -1.91
CA ILE A 894 -19.78 -8.44 -2.16
C ILE A 894 -19.10 -9.03 -0.93
N GLU A 895 -19.44 -8.54 0.27
CA GLU A 895 -18.92 -9.08 1.52
C GLU A 895 -19.32 -10.56 1.69
N ALA A 896 -20.55 -10.94 1.34
CA ALA A 896 -21.00 -12.35 1.37
C ALA A 896 -20.15 -13.25 0.45
N LEU A 897 -19.78 -12.79 -0.74
CA LEU A 897 -18.91 -13.55 -1.66
C LEU A 897 -17.52 -13.82 -1.09
N ALA A 898 -16.95 -12.87 -0.33
CA ALA A 898 -15.68 -13.08 0.35
C ALA A 898 -15.81 -14.15 1.46
N LEU A 899 -16.93 -14.16 2.19
CA LEU A 899 -17.22 -15.15 3.23
C LEU A 899 -17.42 -16.56 2.67
N GLU A 900 -18.01 -16.71 1.49
CA GLU A 900 -18.19 -18.01 0.81
C GLU A 900 -16.88 -18.74 0.52
N LYS A 901 -15.74 -18.03 0.44
CA LYS A 901 -14.42 -18.62 0.21
C LYS A 901 -13.80 -19.23 1.47
N LEU A 902 -14.33 -18.93 2.65
CA LEU A 902 -13.81 -19.44 3.91
C LEU A 902 -14.13 -20.93 4.09
N PRO A 903 -13.19 -21.73 4.63
CA PRO A 903 -13.47 -23.12 4.94
C PRO A 903 -14.48 -23.25 6.10
N ASN A 904 -15.20 -24.36 6.11
CA ASN A 904 -16.12 -24.69 7.18
C ASN A 904 -15.38 -24.98 8.49
N LEU A 905 -15.84 -24.38 9.59
CA LEU A 905 -15.31 -24.59 10.93
C LEU A 905 -16.30 -25.39 11.79
N THR A 906 -15.84 -26.51 12.34
CA THR A 906 -16.58 -27.29 13.35
C THR A 906 -15.83 -27.28 14.69
N ILE A 907 -16.54 -27.05 15.79
CA ILE A 907 -15.96 -26.97 17.14
C ILE A 907 -16.43 -28.15 17.98
N ASN A 908 -15.50 -28.94 18.50
CA ASN A 908 -15.77 -30.15 19.30
C ASN A 908 -15.13 -30.05 20.69
N LYS A 909 -15.94 -30.17 21.75
CA LYS A 909 -15.45 -30.21 23.14
C LYS A 909 -14.85 -31.56 23.50
N PHE A 910 -13.82 -31.57 24.36
CA PHE A 910 -13.04 -32.76 24.77
C PHE A 910 -13.85 -34.01 25.11
N LYS A 911 -14.98 -33.85 25.83
CA LYS A 911 -15.85 -34.98 26.26
C LYS A 911 -16.35 -35.84 25.09
N ASN A 912 -16.35 -35.32 23.87
CA ASN A 912 -16.86 -36.02 22.68
C ASN A 912 -15.77 -36.79 21.90
N TRP A 913 -14.51 -36.72 22.30
CA TRP A 913 -13.38 -37.24 21.51
C TRP A 913 -13.19 -38.76 21.63
N GLN A 914 -13.64 -39.38 22.70
CA GLN A 914 -13.47 -40.83 22.91
C GLN A 914 -14.16 -41.70 21.83
N LYS A 915 -15.09 -41.09 21.07
CA LYS A 915 -15.85 -41.71 19.98
C LYS A 915 -15.25 -41.45 18.58
N SER A 916 -14.13 -40.74 18.46
CA SER A 916 -13.53 -40.43 17.15
C SER A 916 -12.75 -41.61 16.58
N GLU A 917 -12.71 -41.72 15.26
CA GLU A 917 -11.82 -42.64 14.55
C GLU A 917 -10.34 -42.30 14.81
N PRO A 918 -9.43 -43.31 14.72
CA PRO A 918 -7.99 -43.09 14.90
C PRO A 918 -7.41 -42.14 13.85
N TYR A 919 -6.61 -41.16 14.30
CA TYR A 919 -5.91 -40.25 13.39
C TYR A 919 -4.55 -40.82 12.94
N PRO A 920 -4.08 -40.52 11.73
CA PRO A 920 -2.81 -41.06 11.22
C PRO A 920 -1.56 -40.49 11.93
N CYS A 921 -1.60 -39.20 12.30
CA CYS A 921 -0.49 -38.53 12.97
C CYS A 921 -1.01 -37.47 13.97
N LEU A 922 -0.28 -37.28 15.08
CA LEU A 922 -0.41 -36.13 15.97
C LEU A 922 0.87 -35.31 15.92
N ILE A 923 0.77 -34.01 15.66
CA ILE A 923 1.89 -33.06 15.75
C ILE A 923 1.75 -32.30 17.07
N ALA A 924 2.80 -32.29 17.90
CA ALA A 924 2.82 -31.58 19.17
C ALA A 924 4.18 -30.93 19.44
N GLY A 925 4.19 -29.82 20.17
CA GLY A 925 5.42 -29.17 20.63
C GLY A 925 5.89 -29.72 21.97
N LEU A 926 7.20 -29.93 22.12
CA LEU A 926 7.89 -30.18 23.39
C LEU A 926 8.03 -28.88 24.22
N GLY A 927 6.94 -28.13 24.34
CA GLY A 927 6.92 -26.80 24.97
C GLY A 927 7.16 -26.86 26.49
N PHE A 928 7.48 -25.69 27.06
CA PHE A 928 7.71 -25.53 28.50
C PHE A 928 6.46 -25.09 29.29
N GLU A 929 5.35 -24.77 28.62
CA GLU A 929 4.11 -24.36 29.29
C GLU A 929 3.54 -25.51 30.14
N ASN A 930 3.08 -25.23 31.37
CA ASN A 930 2.51 -26.25 32.26
C ASN A 930 1.36 -27.04 31.63
N ARG A 931 0.54 -26.38 30.81
CA ARG A 931 -0.59 -26.99 30.09
C ARG A 931 -0.19 -27.89 28.92
N THR A 932 1.06 -27.86 28.46
CA THR A 932 1.51 -28.63 27.29
C THR A 932 1.40 -30.14 27.52
N LEU A 933 1.90 -30.64 28.66
CA LEU A 933 1.85 -32.07 28.98
C LEU A 933 0.40 -32.59 29.11
N GLU A 934 -0.46 -31.80 29.75
CA GLU A 934 -1.86 -32.17 29.95
C GLU A 934 -2.65 -32.14 28.63
N SER A 935 -2.43 -31.12 27.79
CA SER A 935 -2.99 -31.08 26.44
C SER A 935 -2.55 -32.29 25.63
N PHE A 936 -1.27 -32.65 25.69
CA PHE A 936 -0.73 -33.81 24.99
C PHE A 936 -1.40 -35.11 25.43
N ARG A 937 -1.54 -35.35 26.75
CA ARG A 937 -2.25 -36.51 27.29
C ARG A 937 -3.69 -36.59 26.78
N ARG A 938 -4.38 -35.44 26.73
CA ARG A 938 -5.74 -35.32 26.19
C ARG A 938 -5.80 -35.59 24.69
N SER A 939 -4.85 -35.08 23.92
CA SER A 939 -4.71 -35.28 22.47
C SER A 939 -4.48 -36.75 22.12
N LEU A 940 -3.78 -37.52 22.96
CA LEU A 940 -3.59 -38.96 22.74
C LEU A 940 -4.89 -39.79 22.83
N ASN A 941 -5.97 -39.24 23.41
CA ASN A 941 -7.28 -39.91 23.40
C ASN A 941 -7.90 -39.97 22.00
N LEU A 942 -7.36 -39.21 21.04
CA LEU A 942 -7.71 -39.28 19.61
C LEU A 942 -7.05 -40.48 18.90
N LYS A 943 -6.31 -41.32 19.64
CA LYS A 943 -5.68 -42.56 19.17
C LYS A 943 -4.81 -42.36 17.92
N PRO A 944 -3.81 -41.46 17.95
CA PRO A 944 -2.92 -41.26 16.80
C PRO A 944 -2.05 -42.51 16.55
N LYS A 945 -1.85 -42.88 15.28
CA LYS A 945 -0.95 -43.99 14.90
C LYS A 945 0.53 -43.65 15.07
N THR A 946 0.89 -42.37 14.87
CA THR A 946 2.25 -41.85 14.99
C THR A 946 2.24 -40.45 15.61
N VAL A 947 3.35 -40.03 16.21
CA VAL A 947 3.50 -38.69 16.79
C VAL A 947 4.74 -37.99 16.25
N SER A 948 4.59 -36.75 15.80
CA SER A 948 5.70 -35.87 15.41
C SER A 948 5.88 -34.78 16.46
N LEU A 949 7.04 -34.76 17.11
CA LEU A 949 7.36 -33.86 18.22
C LEU A 949 8.31 -32.75 17.76
N LEU A 950 7.94 -31.49 18.04
CA LEU A 950 8.77 -30.34 17.71
C LEU A 950 9.58 -29.88 18.92
N ARG A 951 10.90 -29.92 18.77
CA ARG A 951 11.88 -29.60 19.83
C ARG A 951 12.28 -28.13 19.81
N PHE A 952 12.29 -27.53 21.00
CA PHE A 952 12.73 -26.16 21.29
C PHE A 952 14.21 -26.14 21.75
N GLY A 953 14.80 -24.95 21.91
CA GLY A 953 16.12 -24.84 22.55
C GLY A 953 16.10 -25.25 24.02
N GLU A 954 14.94 -25.08 24.66
CA GLU A 954 14.63 -25.34 26.05
C GLU A 954 14.06 -26.76 26.21
N ASN A 955 14.48 -27.48 27.25
CA ASN A 955 14.08 -28.89 27.46
C ASN A 955 12.58 -29.08 27.74
N GLY A 956 11.88 -28.05 28.22
CA GLY A 956 10.42 -28.03 28.40
C GLY A 956 9.87 -29.26 29.14
N LYS A 957 8.80 -29.84 28.59
CA LYS A 957 8.14 -31.07 29.10
C LYS A 957 8.55 -32.35 28.37
N ARG A 958 9.75 -32.36 27.79
CA ARG A 958 10.21 -33.41 26.89
C ARG A 958 10.23 -34.79 27.54
N GLU A 959 10.90 -34.93 28.68
CA GLU A 959 11.05 -36.23 29.35
C GLU A 959 9.70 -36.82 29.75
N GLU A 960 8.80 -36.01 30.32
CA GLU A 960 7.47 -36.48 30.73
C GLU A 960 6.61 -36.90 29.52
N MET A 961 6.67 -36.16 28.41
CA MET A 961 5.92 -36.49 27.19
C MET A 961 6.44 -37.77 26.52
N LEU A 962 7.76 -37.98 26.49
CA LEU A 962 8.37 -39.19 25.93
C LEU A 962 8.04 -40.42 26.79
N SER A 963 8.03 -40.30 28.12
CA SER A 963 7.56 -41.38 29.01
C SER A 963 6.15 -41.82 28.68
N VAL A 964 5.22 -40.88 28.51
CA VAL A 964 3.81 -41.16 28.16
C VAL A 964 3.68 -41.90 26.82
N LEU A 965 4.53 -41.59 25.84
CA LEU A 965 4.51 -42.28 24.54
C LEU A 965 5.05 -43.70 24.62
N ASN A 966 6.14 -43.89 25.37
CA ASN A 966 6.75 -45.19 25.61
C ASN A 966 5.78 -46.11 26.38
N GLU A 967 5.13 -45.60 27.43
CA GLU A 967 4.10 -46.34 28.19
C GLU A 967 2.93 -46.80 27.31
N LYS A 968 2.56 -46.00 26.31
CA LYS A 968 1.46 -46.30 25.38
C LYS A 968 1.90 -47.04 24.11
N ASN A 969 3.19 -47.34 23.95
CA ASN A 969 3.77 -47.94 22.75
C ASN A 969 3.40 -47.21 21.43
N ILE A 970 3.41 -45.87 21.44
CA ILE A 970 3.09 -45.07 20.25
C ILE A 970 4.39 -44.64 19.54
N PRO A 971 4.59 -44.99 18.26
CA PRO A 971 5.77 -44.56 17.50
C PRO A 971 5.86 -43.03 17.38
N TYR A 972 7.06 -42.47 17.52
CA TYR A 972 7.29 -41.03 17.40
C TYR A 972 8.59 -40.65 16.70
N SER A 973 8.64 -39.40 16.22
CA SER A 973 9.82 -38.74 15.63
C SER A 973 9.99 -37.34 16.21
N GLU A 974 11.23 -36.87 16.37
CA GLU A 974 11.56 -35.53 16.85
C GLU A 974 12.15 -34.67 15.72
N PHE A 975 11.70 -33.41 15.61
CA PHE A 975 12.20 -32.43 14.64
C PHE A 975 12.57 -31.11 15.32
N GLY A 976 13.61 -30.43 14.82
CA GLY A 976 13.97 -29.08 15.26
C GLY A 976 13.00 -28.02 14.74
N ILE A 977 12.62 -27.08 15.59
CA ILE A 977 11.60 -26.07 15.26
C ILE A 977 12.05 -25.00 14.26
N GLU A 978 13.35 -24.67 14.23
CA GLU A 978 13.89 -23.61 13.36
C GLU A 978 13.69 -23.91 11.88
N GLY A 979 13.86 -25.18 11.48
CA GLY A 979 13.61 -25.60 10.10
C GLY A 979 12.15 -25.42 9.70
N VAL A 980 11.21 -25.52 10.63
CA VAL A 980 9.77 -25.31 10.36
C VAL A 980 9.44 -23.81 10.30
N ILE A 981 10.04 -22.98 11.17
CA ILE A 981 9.87 -21.52 11.15
C ILE A 981 10.40 -20.93 9.84
N ASN A 982 11.60 -21.36 9.42
CA ASN A 982 12.25 -20.90 8.20
C ASN A 982 11.72 -21.60 6.93
N ASN A 983 10.65 -22.40 7.05
CA ASN A 983 10.01 -23.12 5.95
C ASN A 983 10.95 -24.06 5.15
N GLN A 984 12.04 -24.53 5.80
CA GLN A 984 13.01 -25.49 5.25
C GLN A 984 12.52 -26.93 5.44
N ASN A 985 11.87 -27.21 6.56
CA ASN A 985 11.31 -28.51 6.91
C ASN A 985 9.78 -28.44 6.81
N ARG A 986 9.21 -28.80 5.66
CA ARG A 986 7.76 -28.90 5.51
C ARG A 986 7.25 -30.13 6.25
N ILE A 987 6.31 -29.91 7.16
CA ILE A 987 5.62 -30.96 7.89
C ILE A 987 4.18 -30.98 7.38
N ASP A 988 3.87 -31.99 6.57
CA ASP A 988 2.53 -32.19 6.06
C ASP A 988 1.65 -32.81 7.15
N CYS A 989 0.52 -32.16 7.46
CA CYS A 989 -0.41 -32.66 8.46
C CYS A 989 -1.65 -33.26 7.79
N GLN A 990 -1.69 -34.60 7.72
CA GLN A 990 -2.91 -35.37 7.46
C GLN A 990 -3.65 -35.78 8.76
N GLY A 991 -3.37 -35.11 9.88
CA GLY A 991 -3.79 -35.53 11.22
C GLY A 991 -4.22 -34.40 12.15
N VAL A 992 -3.82 -34.51 13.42
CA VAL A 992 -4.18 -33.56 14.49
C VAL A 992 -2.96 -32.71 14.84
N VAL A 993 -3.15 -31.40 15.03
CA VAL A 993 -2.11 -30.47 15.50
C VAL A 993 -2.48 -29.98 16.90
N ASP A 994 -1.71 -30.37 17.92
CA ASP A 994 -1.79 -29.77 19.25
C ASP A 994 -0.97 -28.49 19.30
N ILE A 995 -1.65 -27.35 19.22
CA ILE A 995 -1.02 -26.03 19.17
C ILE A 995 -0.65 -25.51 20.56
N THR A 996 -1.02 -26.21 21.64
CA THR A 996 -0.86 -25.73 23.02
C THR A 996 0.59 -25.49 23.37
N GLY A 997 1.51 -26.34 22.90
CA GLY A 997 2.95 -26.17 23.10
C GLY A 997 3.68 -25.45 21.96
N LEU A 998 2.99 -25.01 20.90
CA LEU A 998 3.64 -24.49 19.69
C LEU A 998 3.74 -22.95 19.66
N PRO A 999 4.78 -22.38 19.03
CA PRO A 999 4.87 -20.95 18.76
C PRO A 999 4.04 -20.59 17.53
N LYS A 1000 3.61 -19.33 17.47
CA LYS A 1000 2.67 -18.85 16.43
C LYS A 1000 3.18 -19.04 15.00
N ALA A 1001 4.48 -18.87 14.75
CA ALA A 1001 5.06 -19.08 13.41
C ALA A 1001 4.87 -20.53 12.91
N VAL A 1002 5.06 -21.51 13.79
CA VAL A 1002 4.89 -22.92 13.46
C VAL A 1002 3.42 -23.27 13.27
N ILE A 1003 2.55 -22.76 14.15
CA ILE A 1003 1.09 -22.88 14.00
C ILE A 1003 0.66 -22.38 12.62
N PHE A 1004 1.14 -21.19 12.24
CA PHE A 1004 0.85 -20.59 10.94
C PHE A 1004 1.33 -21.48 9.78
N ASN A 1005 2.60 -21.90 9.78
CA ASN A 1005 3.18 -22.67 8.67
C ASN A 1005 2.52 -24.04 8.49
N ILE A 1006 2.25 -24.78 9.57
CA ILE A 1006 1.64 -26.12 9.49
C ILE A 1006 0.20 -26.03 8.98
N ILE A 1007 -0.63 -25.19 9.61
CA ILE A 1007 -2.05 -25.07 9.24
C ILE A 1007 -2.18 -24.56 7.81
N ARG A 1008 -1.44 -23.51 7.44
CA ARG A 1008 -1.48 -22.95 6.09
C ARG A 1008 -1.05 -23.99 5.05
N SER A 1009 0.03 -24.74 5.29
CA SER A 1009 0.53 -25.73 4.33
C SER A 1009 -0.47 -26.86 4.07
N SER A 1010 -1.15 -27.36 5.11
CA SER A 1010 -2.20 -28.36 4.95
C SER A 1010 -3.43 -27.82 4.21
N LEU A 1011 -3.87 -26.61 4.56
CA LEU A 1011 -5.03 -25.98 3.90
C LEU A 1011 -4.78 -25.67 2.43
N LEU A 1012 -3.56 -25.30 2.03
CA LEU A 1012 -3.18 -25.13 0.62
C LEU A 1012 -3.32 -26.42 -0.20
N LYS A 1013 -3.23 -27.60 0.44
CA LYS A 1013 -3.47 -28.90 -0.20
C LYS A 1013 -4.94 -29.33 -0.18
N LYS A 1014 -5.83 -28.48 0.35
CA LYS A 1014 -7.25 -28.77 0.60
C LYS A 1014 -7.47 -29.98 1.52
N GLU A 1015 -6.50 -30.30 2.38
CA GLU A 1015 -6.63 -31.36 3.38
C GLU A 1015 -7.35 -30.83 4.64
N PRO A 1016 -8.25 -31.61 5.27
CA PRO A 1016 -8.89 -31.20 6.51
C PRO A 1016 -7.89 -31.20 7.67
N VAL A 1017 -7.94 -30.17 8.51
CA VAL A 1017 -7.03 -30.02 9.66
C VAL A 1017 -7.82 -30.04 10.96
N SER A 1018 -7.45 -30.94 11.87
CA SER A 1018 -7.95 -30.96 13.26
C SER A 1018 -6.93 -30.31 14.18
N ILE A 1019 -7.35 -29.31 14.94
CA ILE A 1019 -6.48 -28.48 15.78
C ILE A 1019 -6.94 -28.63 17.23
N VAL A 1020 -6.04 -29.04 18.12
CA VAL A 1020 -6.29 -29.10 19.56
C VAL A 1020 -5.67 -27.90 20.26
N TYR A 1021 -6.47 -27.23 21.09
CA TYR A 1021 -6.03 -26.13 21.94
C TYR A 1021 -6.54 -26.34 23.36
N THR A 1022 -5.64 -26.21 24.34
CA THR A 1022 -5.97 -26.25 25.77
C THR A 1022 -5.67 -24.91 26.41
N GLU A 1023 -6.61 -24.35 27.15
CA GLU A 1023 -6.45 -23.07 27.84
C GLU A 1023 -5.67 -23.20 29.16
N ALA A 1024 -5.04 -22.11 29.58
CA ALA A 1024 -4.39 -22.02 30.88
C ALA A 1024 -5.36 -21.43 31.90
N ARG A 1025 -5.26 -21.84 33.17
CA ARG A 1025 -6.08 -21.27 34.25
C ARG A 1025 -5.64 -19.84 34.59
N ALA A 1026 -4.35 -19.56 34.51
CA ALA A 1026 -3.79 -18.23 34.70
C ALA A 1026 -2.67 -17.94 33.72
N HIS A 1027 -2.59 -16.69 33.28
CA HIS A 1027 -1.61 -16.21 32.32
C HIS A 1027 -0.79 -15.08 32.93
N TYR A 1028 0.52 -15.02 32.68
CA TYR A 1028 1.34 -13.90 33.12
C TYR A 1028 1.29 -12.71 32.13
N PRO A 1029 1.42 -11.46 32.60
CA PRO A 1029 1.30 -11.04 34.02
C PRO A 1029 -0.10 -11.39 34.58
N LEU A 1030 -0.17 -11.65 35.89
CA LEU A 1030 -1.41 -12.12 36.54
C LEU A 1030 -2.42 -10.98 36.68
N ASP A 1031 -3.71 -11.29 36.58
CA ASP A 1031 -4.77 -10.27 36.57
C ASP A 1031 -4.78 -9.39 37.83
N HIS A 1032 -4.42 -9.93 39.01
CA HIS A 1032 -4.33 -9.15 40.24
C HIS A 1032 -3.17 -8.14 40.23
N ASP A 1033 -2.04 -8.50 39.61
CA ASP A 1033 -0.89 -7.58 39.45
C ASP A 1033 -1.27 -6.42 38.53
N ILE A 1034 -1.99 -6.73 37.44
CA ILE A 1034 -2.47 -5.72 36.48
C ILE A 1034 -3.49 -4.81 37.14
N GLN A 1035 -4.47 -5.37 37.86
CA GLN A 1035 -5.52 -4.62 38.56
C GLN A 1035 -4.92 -3.62 39.56
N SER A 1036 -3.93 -4.06 40.36
CA SER A 1036 -3.24 -3.19 41.31
C SER A 1036 -2.58 -1.98 40.63
N LEU A 1037 -1.99 -2.17 39.45
CA LEU A 1037 -1.39 -1.08 38.68
C LEU A 1037 -2.45 -0.18 38.06
N LEU A 1038 -3.54 -0.75 37.52
CA LEU A 1038 -4.63 0.02 36.91
C LEU A 1038 -5.26 0.96 37.93
N GLU A 1039 -5.51 0.47 39.15
CA GLU A 1039 -6.02 1.27 40.26
C GLU A 1039 -5.03 2.35 40.70
N LYS A 1040 -3.74 2.00 40.80
CA LYS A 1040 -2.68 2.94 41.18
C LYS A 1040 -2.49 4.08 40.17
N HIS A 1041 -2.81 3.84 38.90
CA HIS A 1041 -2.63 4.80 37.81
C HIS A 1041 -3.95 5.29 37.18
N LYS A 1042 -5.10 5.08 37.83
CA LYS A 1042 -6.45 5.41 37.33
C LYS A 1042 -6.65 6.89 36.97
N HIS A 1043 -5.83 7.78 37.53
CA HIS A 1043 -5.82 9.23 37.26
C HIS A 1043 -4.51 9.73 36.63
N ASN A 1044 -3.57 8.83 36.34
CA ASN A 1044 -2.31 9.15 35.70
C ASN A 1044 -2.41 8.95 34.19
N ASP A 1045 -1.46 9.51 33.46
CA ASP A 1045 -1.33 9.27 32.03
C ASP A 1045 -1.17 7.76 31.76
N GLN A 1046 -2.00 7.19 30.88
CA GLN A 1046 -1.96 5.78 30.44
C GLN A 1046 -0.55 5.34 30.03
N THR A 1047 0.21 6.31 29.57
CA THR A 1047 1.57 6.21 29.14
C THR A 1047 2.56 5.98 30.31
N GLN A 1048 2.42 6.67 31.44
CA GLN A 1048 3.21 6.38 32.66
C GLN A 1048 2.85 5.03 33.29
N PHE A 1049 1.61 4.59 33.08
CA PHE A 1049 1.14 3.27 33.49
C PHE A 1049 1.85 2.15 32.69
N LEU A 1050 1.99 2.29 31.37
CA LEU A 1050 2.75 1.31 30.57
C LEU A 1050 4.24 1.23 30.95
N GLU A 1051 4.85 2.34 31.37
CA GLU A 1051 6.22 2.33 31.89
C GLU A 1051 6.34 1.55 33.20
N SER A 1052 5.40 1.68 34.13
CA SER A 1052 5.44 0.91 35.38
C SER A 1052 5.24 -0.60 35.14
N LEU A 1053 4.60 -0.95 34.03
CA LEU A 1053 4.38 -2.33 33.58
C LEU A 1053 5.61 -3.02 32.99
N THR A 1054 6.57 -2.31 32.38
CA THR A 1054 7.81 -2.93 31.87
C THR A 1054 8.65 -3.61 32.98
N LYS A 1055 8.43 -3.24 34.25
CA LYS A 1055 9.04 -3.89 35.41
C LYS A 1055 8.37 -5.21 35.81
N ILE A 1056 7.11 -5.42 35.41
CA ILE A 1056 6.25 -6.53 35.84
C ILE A 1056 6.03 -7.54 34.69
N ILE A 1057 6.06 -7.07 33.43
CA ILE A 1057 5.97 -7.92 32.24
C ILE A 1057 7.34 -8.52 31.94
N LYS A 1058 7.62 -9.75 32.39
CA LYS A 1058 8.71 -10.56 31.81
C LYS A 1058 8.30 -12.01 31.67
N GLY A 1059 7.86 -12.38 30.48
CA GLY A 1059 7.83 -13.76 29.95
C GLY A 1059 8.68 -13.91 28.68
N GLU A 1060 9.24 -12.80 28.19
CA GLU A 1060 9.98 -12.64 26.94
C GLU A 1060 11.02 -11.53 27.15
N LYS A 1061 12.19 -11.63 26.51
CA LYS A 1061 13.19 -10.57 26.50
C LYS A 1061 13.55 -10.19 25.06
N GLY A 1062 13.67 -8.88 24.82
CA GLY A 1062 14.23 -8.35 23.58
C GLY A 1062 15.76 -8.48 23.52
N PRO A 1063 16.40 -8.09 22.40
CA PRO A 1063 15.79 -7.46 21.23
C PRO A 1063 14.84 -8.41 20.48
N TYR A 1064 13.82 -7.85 19.85
CA TYR A 1064 12.89 -8.62 19.02
C TYR A 1064 13.39 -8.65 17.57
N LYS A 1065 13.14 -9.76 16.87
CA LYS A 1065 13.49 -9.95 15.45
C LYS A 1065 12.22 -10.16 14.62
N LEU A 1066 12.09 -9.46 13.50
CA LEU A 1066 11.02 -9.66 12.52
C LEU A 1066 11.39 -10.82 11.59
N ILE A 1067 10.52 -11.83 11.53
CA ILE A 1067 10.63 -12.98 10.62
C ILE A 1067 9.48 -12.94 9.62
N PRO A 1068 9.76 -12.87 8.31
CA PRO A 1068 8.75 -13.07 7.27
C PRO A 1068 8.36 -14.55 7.19
N LEU A 1069 7.06 -14.87 7.22
CA LEU A 1069 6.56 -16.25 7.11
C LEU A 1069 6.08 -16.62 5.71
N LEU A 1070 5.79 -15.63 4.87
CA LEU A 1070 5.45 -15.83 3.46
C LEU A 1070 6.66 -15.51 2.57
N PRO A 1071 6.76 -16.15 1.38
CA PRO A 1071 7.78 -15.79 0.41
C PRO A 1071 7.74 -14.29 0.14
N LEU A 1072 8.92 -13.65 0.10
CA LEU A 1072 9.06 -12.28 -0.39
C LEU A 1072 8.73 -12.29 -1.89
N ASN A 1073 7.45 -12.16 -2.21
CA ASN A 1073 6.94 -12.04 -3.55
C ASN A 1073 6.76 -10.55 -3.83
N THR A 1074 7.61 -10.00 -4.71
CA THR A 1074 7.55 -8.63 -5.24
C THR A 1074 6.87 -7.67 -4.29
N GLU A 1075 7.57 -7.22 -3.24
CA GLU A 1075 7.15 -6.00 -2.54
C GLU A 1075 7.12 -4.93 -3.63
N ASN A 1076 5.93 -4.56 -4.10
CA ASN A 1076 5.80 -3.37 -4.91
C ASN A 1076 6.15 -2.23 -3.95
N TYR A 1077 7.40 -1.75 -4.00
CA TYR A 1077 7.90 -0.73 -3.08
C TYR A 1077 7.03 0.55 -3.13
N ALA A 1078 6.29 0.76 -4.22
CA ALA A 1078 5.33 1.84 -4.34
C ALA A 1078 3.91 1.51 -3.82
N ALA A 1079 3.55 0.25 -3.57
CA ALA A 1079 2.20 -0.12 -3.13
C ALA A 1079 1.92 0.36 -1.71
N ARG A 1080 0.68 0.83 -1.51
CA ARG A 1080 0.12 1.13 -0.18
C ARG A 1080 -0.08 -0.17 0.59
N ARG A 1081 0.22 -0.18 1.89
CA ARG A 1081 0.17 -1.37 2.74
C ARG A 1081 -0.77 -1.18 3.90
N VAL A 1082 -1.64 -2.17 4.11
CA VAL A 1082 -2.45 -2.28 5.32
C VAL A 1082 -1.87 -3.39 6.19
N LEU A 1083 -1.72 -3.11 7.48
CA LEU A 1083 -1.35 -4.11 8.47
C LEU A 1083 -2.56 -4.43 9.35
N ILE A 1084 -2.92 -5.72 9.43
CA ILE A 1084 -3.75 -6.21 10.53
C ILE A 1084 -2.84 -6.77 11.62
N ALA A 1085 -2.83 -6.12 12.78
CA ALA A 1085 -2.09 -6.54 13.96
C ALA A 1085 -3.04 -6.79 15.13
N PHE A 1086 -2.56 -7.54 16.11
CA PHE A 1086 -3.35 -7.86 17.31
C PHE A 1086 -2.68 -7.27 18.55
N SER A 1087 -3.45 -6.59 19.38
CA SER A 1087 -2.96 -6.15 20.68
C SER A 1087 -2.94 -7.29 21.68
N SER A 1088 -1.96 -7.26 22.58
CA SER A 1088 -1.89 -8.18 23.70
C SER A 1088 -1.26 -7.48 24.90
N PRO A 1089 -1.42 -8.03 26.12
CA PRO A 1089 -0.73 -7.51 27.30
C PRO A 1089 0.79 -7.44 27.13
N LYS A 1090 1.36 -8.32 26.30
CA LYS A 1090 2.76 -8.32 25.89
C LYS A 1090 2.96 -7.40 24.67
N HIS A 1091 2.81 -6.10 24.89
CA HIS A 1091 2.72 -5.09 23.84
C HIS A 1091 4.03 -4.84 23.06
N GLU A 1092 5.19 -5.22 23.60
CA GLU A 1092 6.50 -4.99 22.97
C GLU A 1092 6.63 -5.59 21.56
N ARG A 1093 5.96 -6.71 21.28
CA ARG A 1093 5.95 -7.29 19.92
C ARG A 1093 5.28 -6.37 18.90
N LEU A 1094 4.14 -5.78 19.27
CA LEU A 1094 3.41 -4.86 18.42
C LEU A 1094 4.25 -3.61 18.17
N TYR A 1095 4.84 -3.05 19.22
CA TYR A 1095 5.63 -1.83 19.10
C TYR A 1095 6.92 -2.04 18.30
N SER A 1096 7.63 -3.16 18.51
CA SER A 1096 8.84 -3.50 17.77
C SER A 1096 8.56 -3.60 16.26
N LEU A 1097 7.46 -4.27 15.88
CA LEU A 1097 7.04 -4.35 14.48
C LEU A 1097 6.76 -2.97 13.88
N LEU A 1098 6.00 -2.14 14.59
CA LEU A 1098 5.61 -0.81 14.10
C LEU A 1098 6.77 0.20 14.12
N ASP A 1099 7.81 -0.03 14.92
CA ASP A 1099 9.05 0.75 14.91
C ASP A 1099 9.94 0.40 13.71
N GLU A 1100 10.00 -0.88 13.33
CA GLU A 1100 10.84 -1.36 12.23
C GLU A 1100 10.20 -1.21 10.84
N ARG A 1101 8.86 -1.31 10.74
CA ARG A 1101 8.11 -1.22 9.47
C ARG A 1101 7.04 -0.13 9.53
N GLU A 1102 6.95 0.62 8.43
CA GLU A 1102 5.94 1.67 8.24
C GLU A 1102 4.79 1.17 7.34
N TYR A 1103 3.57 1.54 7.69
CA TYR A 1103 2.34 1.12 7.00
C TYR A 1103 1.44 2.33 6.73
N ASP A 1104 0.75 2.30 5.59
CA ASP A 1104 -0.21 3.32 5.16
C ASP A 1104 -1.50 3.27 6.00
N LYS A 1105 -1.88 2.07 6.46
CA LYS A 1105 -3.02 1.82 7.35
C LYS A 1105 -2.69 0.70 8.33
N ILE A 1106 -3.06 0.85 9.60
CA ILE A 1106 -2.87 -0.19 10.62
C ILE A 1106 -4.21 -0.45 11.32
N HIS A 1107 -4.65 -1.69 11.36
CA HIS A 1107 -5.78 -2.13 12.18
C HIS A 1107 -5.25 -2.93 13.34
N ILE A 1108 -5.47 -2.44 14.56
CA ILE A 1108 -5.08 -3.11 15.80
C ILE A 1108 -6.33 -3.72 16.40
N ILE A 1109 -6.45 -5.04 16.26
CA ILE A 1109 -7.52 -5.82 16.86
C ILE A 1109 -7.21 -5.96 18.36
N ALA A 1110 -8.07 -5.42 19.21
CA ALA A 1110 -7.92 -5.45 20.66
C ALA A 1110 -9.13 -6.15 21.31
N PRO A 1111 -8.93 -6.90 22.41
CA PRO A 1111 -10.06 -7.47 23.12
C PRO A 1111 -10.94 -6.41 23.81
N PRO A 1112 -12.23 -6.70 24.04
CA PRO A 1112 -13.08 -5.86 24.89
C PRO A 1112 -12.48 -5.78 26.30
N ALA A 1113 -12.56 -4.62 26.96
CA ALA A 1113 -11.98 -4.40 28.29
C ALA A 1113 -12.87 -4.98 29.42
N ASP A 1114 -13.11 -6.29 29.37
CA ASP A 1114 -13.94 -7.05 30.32
C ASP A 1114 -13.13 -7.63 31.51
N CYS A 1115 -11.82 -7.74 31.38
CA CYS A 1115 -10.91 -8.15 32.45
C CYS A 1115 -9.64 -7.28 32.48
N PRO A 1116 -8.87 -7.28 33.60
CA PRO A 1116 -7.68 -6.43 33.75
C PRO A 1116 -6.66 -6.64 32.62
N ARG A 1117 -6.51 -7.89 32.18
CA ARG A 1117 -5.63 -8.28 31.07
C ARG A 1117 -6.06 -7.67 29.74
N ASN A 1118 -7.35 -7.70 29.44
CA ASN A 1118 -7.88 -7.17 28.19
C ASN A 1118 -7.89 -5.63 28.22
N GLU A 1119 -8.14 -5.02 29.38
CA GLU A 1119 -7.97 -3.57 29.58
C GLU A 1119 -6.53 -3.14 29.29
N LEU A 1120 -5.53 -3.88 29.78
CA LEU A 1120 -4.13 -3.63 29.45
C LEU A 1120 -3.83 -3.76 27.95
N ALA A 1121 -4.35 -4.79 27.28
CA ALA A 1121 -4.21 -4.92 25.83
C ALA A 1121 -4.86 -3.74 25.08
N LYS A 1122 -6.01 -3.25 25.53
CA LYS A 1122 -6.67 -2.07 24.96
C LYS A 1122 -5.83 -0.80 25.16
N ILE A 1123 -5.30 -0.57 26.36
CA ILE A 1123 -4.40 0.56 26.63
C ILE A 1123 -3.16 0.52 25.73
N ALA A 1124 -2.57 -0.66 25.50
CA ALA A 1124 -1.46 -0.80 24.57
C ALA A 1124 -1.84 -0.44 23.12
N ALA A 1125 -3.05 -0.81 22.68
CA ALA A 1125 -3.57 -0.43 21.37
C ALA A 1125 -3.79 1.09 21.28
N GLU A 1126 -4.32 1.72 22.34
CA GLU A 1126 -4.54 3.17 22.43
C GLU A 1126 -3.22 3.96 22.39
N VAL A 1127 -2.17 3.45 23.02
CA VAL A 1127 -0.84 4.06 22.94
C VAL A 1127 -0.23 3.90 21.55
N ALA A 1128 -0.39 2.73 20.90
CA ALA A 1128 -0.03 2.60 19.48
C ALA A 1128 -0.80 3.59 18.59
N LEU A 1129 -2.09 3.81 18.85
CA LEU A 1129 -2.93 4.76 18.11
C LEU A 1129 -2.43 6.21 18.21
N ARG A 1130 -1.93 6.62 19.38
CA ARG A 1130 -1.34 7.96 19.59
C ARG A 1130 -0.02 8.12 18.85
N LYS A 1131 0.76 7.04 18.77
CA LYS A 1131 2.09 7.04 18.16
C LYS A 1131 2.04 6.93 16.63
N PHE A 1132 1.17 6.07 16.11
CA PHE A 1132 1.06 5.76 14.69
C PHE A 1132 -0.21 6.39 14.11
N ASN A 1133 -0.03 7.47 13.35
CA ASN A 1133 -1.10 8.35 12.88
C ASN A 1133 -2.17 7.68 11.99
N HIS A 1134 -1.90 6.47 11.48
CA HIS A 1134 -2.79 5.70 10.59
C HIS A 1134 -3.31 4.40 11.24
N ALA A 1135 -3.16 4.25 12.55
CA ALA A 1135 -3.74 3.13 13.28
C ALA A 1135 -5.23 3.34 13.56
N GLU A 1136 -5.96 2.24 13.69
CA GLU A 1136 -7.35 2.17 14.11
C GLU A 1136 -7.51 0.97 15.05
N ILE A 1137 -8.26 1.13 16.13
CA ILE A 1137 -8.50 0.07 17.11
C ILE A 1137 -9.87 -0.53 16.84
N ILE A 1138 -9.91 -1.85 16.78
CA ILE A 1138 -11.13 -2.59 16.53
C ILE A 1138 -11.30 -3.58 17.67
N GLU A 1139 -12.39 -3.41 18.41
CA GLU A 1139 -12.71 -4.28 19.53
C GLU A 1139 -13.26 -5.60 19.00
N PHE A 1140 -12.62 -6.70 19.41
CA PHE A 1140 -12.96 -8.03 18.93
C PHE A 1140 -12.75 -9.08 20.03
N PRO A 1141 -13.74 -9.93 20.36
CA PRO A 1141 -13.58 -10.97 21.37
C PRO A 1141 -12.46 -11.96 20.98
N ASN A 1142 -11.50 -12.20 21.87
CA ASN A 1142 -10.28 -12.97 21.55
C ASN A 1142 -10.51 -14.45 21.21
N ASP A 1143 -11.68 -15.01 21.56
CA ASP A 1143 -11.90 -16.46 21.60
C ASP A 1143 -12.78 -17.00 20.46
N ASN A 1144 -13.35 -16.11 19.62
CA ASN A 1144 -14.19 -16.54 18.50
C ASN A 1144 -13.39 -16.61 17.18
N LEU A 1145 -12.90 -17.81 16.86
CA LEU A 1145 -12.18 -18.08 15.62
C LEU A 1145 -13.04 -17.82 14.36
N LYS A 1146 -14.34 -18.15 14.40
CA LYS A 1146 -15.22 -18.02 13.24
C LYS A 1146 -15.39 -16.54 12.88
N ASP A 1147 -15.86 -15.75 13.82
CA ASP A 1147 -16.11 -14.33 13.60
C ASP A 1147 -14.80 -13.63 13.19
N LEU A 1148 -13.65 -14.03 13.75
CA LEU A 1148 -12.37 -13.44 13.38
C LEU A 1148 -11.98 -13.76 11.94
N MET A 1149 -12.23 -14.99 11.47
CA MET A 1149 -12.03 -15.35 10.07
C MET A 1149 -12.94 -14.52 9.15
N GLU A 1150 -14.21 -14.38 9.50
CA GLU A 1150 -15.19 -13.59 8.73
C GLU A 1150 -14.74 -12.12 8.67
N TYR A 1151 -14.38 -11.53 9.82
CA TYR A 1151 -13.87 -10.18 9.89
C TYR A 1151 -12.63 -9.96 9.01
N LEU A 1152 -11.63 -10.84 9.10
CA LEU A 1152 -10.42 -10.72 8.29
C LEU A 1152 -10.70 -10.85 6.78
N ALA A 1153 -11.66 -11.69 6.38
CA ALA A 1153 -12.09 -11.81 5.00
C ALA A 1153 -12.75 -10.51 4.50
N THR A 1154 -13.62 -9.90 5.31
CA THR A 1154 -14.25 -8.61 4.98
C THR A 1154 -13.21 -7.49 4.89
N GLN A 1155 -12.22 -7.44 5.79
CA GLN A 1155 -11.14 -6.46 5.70
C GLN A 1155 -10.26 -6.69 4.48
N TYR A 1156 -10.01 -7.96 4.12
CA TYR A 1156 -9.28 -8.30 2.90
C TYR A 1156 -10.02 -7.76 1.68
N GLN A 1157 -11.33 -8.00 1.55
CA GLN A 1157 -12.13 -7.44 0.46
C GLN A 1157 -12.01 -5.92 0.39
N HIS A 1158 -12.25 -5.25 1.51
CA HIS A 1158 -12.27 -3.80 1.58
C HIS A 1158 -10.93 -3.14 1.23
N TYR A 1159 -9.82 -3.68 1.76
CA TYR A 1159 -8.52 -3.05 1.57
C TYR A 1159 -7.77 -3.59 0.36
N PHE A 1160 -7.74 -4.91 0.18
CA PHE A 1160 -6.98 -5.51 -0.91
C PHE A 1160 -7.69 -5.34 -2.25
N VAL A 1161 -8.99 -5.67 -2.34
CA VAL A 1161 -9.72 -5.65 -3.62
C VAL A 1161 -10.18 -4.24 -3.94
N ASP A 1162 -10.91 -3.58 -3.02
CA ASP A 1162 -11.58 -2.31 -3.34
C ASP A 1162 -10.64 -1.10 -3.28
N GLN A 1163 -9.62 -1.10 -2.41
CA GLN A 1163 -8.75 0.05 -2.15
C GLN A 1163 -7.29 -0.12 -2.57
N ASN A 1164 -6.94 -1.23 -3.24
CA ASN A 1164 -5.60 -1.45 -3.79
C ASN A 1164 -4.46 -1.42 -2.74
N TYR A 1165 -4.71 -1.88 -1.52
CA TYR A 1165 -3.65 -2.11 -0.53
C TYR A 1165 -3.03 -3.50 -0.70
N SER A 1166 -1.72 -3.61 -0.52
CA SER A 1166 -1.08 -4.87 -0.14
C SER A 1166 -1.50 -5.20 1.28
N PHE A 1167 -1.91 -6.45 1.52
CA PHE A 1167 -2.53 -6.88 2.77
C PHE A 1167 -1.55 -7.69 3.60
N GLU A 1168 -1.10 -7.14 4.72
CA GLU A 1168 -0.14 -7.78 5.63
C GLU A 1168 -0.79 -8.11 6.98
N ILE A 1169 -0.35 -9.20 7.61
CA ILE A 1169 -0.84 -9.65 8.92
C ILE A 1169 0.33 -9.81 9.89
N ALA A 1170 0.15 -9.48 11.17
CA ALA A 1170 1.17 -9.70 12.19
C ALA A 1170 0.71 -10.66 13.28
N LEU A 1171 1.56 -11.63 13.65
CA LEU A 1171 1.27 -12.62 14.69
C LEU A 1171 1.59 -12.09 16.11
N THR A 1172 1.09 -10.90 16.45
CA THR A 1172 1.39 -10.21 17.73
C THR A 1172 0.51 -10.67 18.89
N GLY A 1173 -0.67 -11.27 18.66
CA GLY A 1173 -1.66 -11.57 19.71
C GLY A 1173 -1.73 -13.03 20.21
N SER A 1174 -2.83 -13.76 20.03
CA SER A 1174 -3.06 -15.11 20.58
C SER A 1174 -2.66 -16.24 19.62
N LYS A 1175 -2.72 -17.51 20.09
CA LYS A 1175 -2.53 -18.69 19.22
C LYS A 1175 -3.73 -18.90 18.29
N ILE A 1176 -4.94 -18.58 18.73
CA ILE A 1176 -6.17 -18.64 17.91
C ILE A 1176 -6.10 -17.63 16.74
N GLN A 1177 -5.61 -16.42 17.00
CA GLN A 1177 -5.38 -15.42 15.95
C GLN A 1177 -4.34 -15.88 14.91
N ALA A 1178 -3.35 -16.70 15.30
CA ALA A 1178 -2.42 -17.32 14.36
C ALA A 1178 -3.10 -18.37 13.46
N ILE A 1179 -4.08 -19.12 13.98
CA ILE A 1179 -4.92 -20.03 13.17
C ILE A 1179 -5.70 -19.21 12.13
N ALA A 1180 -6.43 -18.17 12.57
CA ALA A 1180 -7.21 -17.33 11.66
C ALA A 1180 -6.33 -16.74 10.54
N SER A 1181 -5.16 -16.21 10.92
CA SER A 1181 -4.19 -15.66 9.97
C SER A 1181 -3.71 -16.71 8.95
N ALA A 1182 -3.50 -17.95 9.39
CA ALA A 1182 -3.10 -19.07 8.53
C ALA A 1182 -4.20 -19.47 7.55
N VAL A 1183 -5.46 -19.52 8.01
CA VAL A 1183 -6.64 -19.79 7.18
C VAL A 1183 -6.77 -18.71 6.11
N ILE A 1184 -6.76 -17.43 6.50
CA ILE A 1184 -6.85 -16.30 5.56
C ILE A 1184 -5.71 -16.34 4.54
N SER A 1185 -4.49 -16.65 4.96
CA SER A 1185 -3.32 -16.76 4.07
C SER A 1185 -3.31 -18.02 3.19
N SER A 1186 -4.25 -18.94 3.39
CA SER A 1186 -4.46 -20.14 2.54
C SER A 1186 -5.56 -19.92 1.50
N VAL A 1187 -6.52 -19.05 1.78
CA VAL A 1187 -7.66 -18.72 0.91
C VAL A 1187 -7.37 -17.49 0.04
N PHE A 1188 -6.75 -16.48 0.65
CA PHE A 1188 -6.53 -15.17 0.05
C PHE A 1188 -5.04 -14.90 -0.20
N LYS A 1189 -4.77 -13.95 -1.08
CA LYS A 1189 -3.41 -13.52 -1.40
C LYS A 1189 -2.92 -12.48 -0.38
N VAL A 1190 -2.40 -12.98 0.74
CA VAL A 1190 -1.74 -12.16 1.75
C VAL A 1190 -0.31 -11.84 1.29
N SER A 1191 0.05 -10.55 1.31
CA SER A 1191 1.36 -10.04 0.88
C SER A 1191 2.48 -10.48 1.81
N GLN A 1192 2.22 -10.41 3.12
CA GLN A 1192 3.17 -10.84 4.15
C GLN A 1192 2.46 -11.25 5.44
N CYS A 1193 3.06 -12.20 6.16
CA CYS A 1193 2.72 -12.51 7.55
C CYS A 1193 3.98 -12.38 8.42
N TRP A 1194 3.96 -11.48 9.40
CA TRP A 1194 5.10 -11.18 10.26
C TRP A 1194 5.03 -11.93 11.59
N TYR A 1195 6.11 -12.63 11.90
CA TYR A 1195 6.36 -13.14 13.24
C TYR A 1195 7.41 -12.29 13.94
N VAL A 1196 7.07 -11.80 15.14
CA VAL A 1196 8.00 -11.03 15.99
C VAL A 1196 8.55 -11.99 17.04
N GLN A 1197 9.80 -12.41 16.85
CA GLN A 1197 10.49 -13.39 17.69
C GLN A 1197 11.26 -12.68 18.82
N PRO A 1198 11.07 -13.06 20.09
CA PRO A 1198 11.93 -12.59 21.18
C PRO A 1198 13.32 -13.25 21.13
N ALA A 1199 14.34 -12.58 21.66
CA ALA A 1199 15.67 -13.17 21.80
C ALA A 1199 15.67 -14.35 22.79
N GLU A 1200 14.97 -14.22 23.91
CA GLU A 1200 14.85 -15.26 24.93
C GLU A 1200 13.42 -15.39 25.47
N TRP A 1201 13.03 -16.61 25.83
CA TRP A 1201 11.83 -16.89 26.59
C TRP A 1201 12.15 -16.98 28.09
N ASP A 1202 11.23 -16.56 28.96
CA ASP A 1202 11.32 -16.83 30.41
C ASP A 1202 10.28 -17.91 30.77
N PRO A 1203 10.70 -19.20 30.89
CA PRO A 1203 9.79 -20.32 31.11
C PRO A 1203 8.99 -20.22 32.41
N ASN A 1204 9.52 -19.50 33.41
CA ASN A 1204 8.92 -19.42 34.75
C ASN A 1204 7.73 -18.45 34.80
N ARG A 1205 7.58 -17.57 33.79
CA ARG A 1205 6.61 -16.47 33.79
C ARG A 1205 5.78 -16.44 32.51
N PHE A 1206 5.14 -17.57 32.21
CA PHE A 1206 4.31 -17.74 31.01
C PHE A 1206 2.84 -18.06 31.31
N THR A 1207 2.54 -19.27 31.80
CA THR A 1207 1.19 -19.75 32.11
C THR A 1207 1.21 -20.75 33.26
N SER A 1208 0.17 -20.77 34.09
CA SER A 1208 0.00 -21.78 35.16
C SER A 1208 -1.39 -22.42 35.14
N GLY A 1209 -1.43 -23.70 35.52
CA GLY A 1209 -2.64 -24.51 35.50
C GLY A 1209 -3.16 -24.84 34.09
N THR A 1210 -4.22 -25.64 34.06
CA THR A 1210 -4.86 -26.12 32.83
C THR A 1210 -6.37 -25.98 32.98
N ASP A 1211 -7.04 -25.54 31.93
CA ASP A 1211 -8.51 -25.39 31.88
C ASP A 1211 -9.09 -26.32 30.79
N HIS A 1212 -10.13 -25.87 30.08
CA HIS A 1212 -10.83 -26.63 29.08
C HIS A 1212 -10.01 -26.81 27.80
N THR A 1213 -10.31 -27.91 27.09
CA THR A 1213 -9.68 -28.26 25.81
C THR A 1213 -10.74 -28.30 24.72
N VAL A 1214 -10.44 -27.65 23.60
CA VAL A 1214 -11.30 -27.54 22.41
C VAL A 1214 -10.56 -28.10 21.20
N MET A 1215 -11.31 -28.75 20.31
CA MET A 1215 -10.83 -29.15 19.00
C MET A 1215 -11.57 -28.37 17.91
N TYR A 1216 -10.81 -27.67 17.08
CA TYR A 1216 -11.30 -27.00 15.88
C TYR A 1216 -11.03 -27.91 14.68
N LYS A 1217 -12.04 -28.17 13.85
CA LYS A 1217 -11.89 -28.90 12.59
C LYS A 1217 -12.20 -27.97 11.43
N ILE A 1218 -11.22 -27.77 10.56
CA ILE A 1218 -11.30 -26.87 9.40
C ILE A 1218 -11.30 -27.71 8.13
N LYS A 1219 -12.28 -27.48 7.24
CA LYS A 1219 -12.44 -28.23 5.99
C LYS A 1219 -13.01 -27.35 4.87
N PHE A 1220 -12.38 -27.38 3.69
CA PHE A 1220 -12.91 -26.79 2.46
C PHE A 1220 -14.09 -27.57 1.89
#